data_AF-A0AAD9BPB7-F1
#
_entry.id   AF-A0AAD9BPB7-F1
#
_cell.length_a   1.000
_cell.length_b   1.000
_cell.length_c   1.000
_cell.angle_alpha   90.00
_cell.angle_beta   90.00
_cell.angle_gamma   90.00
#
_symmetry.space_group_name_H-M   'P 1'
#
loop_
_entity.id
_entity.type
_entity.pdbx_description
1 polymer ?
#
loop_
_entity_poly.entity_id
_entity_poly.type
_entity_poly.pdbx_seq_one_letter_code
_entity_poly.pdbx_strand_id
1 'polypeptide(L)'
;MGWLPGEFRYHVCQYEEVVSLGDHTGFEATLRLDVHTVEQVKEWVQKLKGSSGVTWRGCYPTQVGKRVLFKVILINRHNHNLFVAIRQRDVGEKANILTGLFEIGHTPTSALAVLKHDLQMEYGQRYVYLSANREICPDLPYVQRLFHKVCREEYGTQTGPTMLAALKLQVEIYNNKCNDTCALLGTTSQGAPLVVVCSPLMKKVHQLKHSGELCFIDSSGNMDRQNCRVFLLLTHSCAGGLPLGILLCQSEDEQTIAQGLEQLKQVVGEKGFAGRGHEGPQLVITDDCRAERGALRKAFPKATLLLCSFHLLQAIWRWLWSKESGVTHGDRPALFAIVKEMLYCQEIGSVDRLYSEARGHPVAASYEKFLRYLDRLYARRECWALSYRGSFLTRGNNTNNFAEAAMRVLKDKILQRTKAFNLPQLFDLLTSRLETYYEASIVDVALGRWESFQRAKFLPQDGNIAASHIQQIEVKKFVVKGSTQTYDVDMDLELCSCPAGQTGAPCKHQAAVMKNYCCLSHSFLPINPEMRAELMKLTSAGTHEPSTTHQEQQDEGVLTEQAQPSRSVTGDTPQEDIASDDVCLVDNMMEEMKSRCQDPHFTAGLLAMAKHLTSKRAAILRRAARRQGPMIGCQPTAVARRKSGAGSRQRLFSGRPVKQHSLSLAVVLNTSHSKKH
;
A
#
# COMPACT_ATOMS: atom_id res chain seq x y z
N MET A 1 -20.73 -51.39 -21.86
CA MET A 1 -20.43 -50.38 -22.91
C MET A 1 -21.36 -49.18 -22.75
N GLY A 2 -21.08 -48.25 -21.83
CA GLY A 2 -21.97 -47.11 -21.52
C GLY A 2 -21.90 -45.92 -22.49
N TRP A 3 -21.01 -45.98 -23.50
CA TRP A 3 -20.78 -44.91 -24.47
C TRP A 3 -21.52 -45.11 -25.81
N LEU A 4 -22.09 -46.30 -26.04
CA LEU A 4 -22.91 -46.60 -27.22
C LEU A 4 -24.38 -46.19 -26.98
N PRO A 5 -25.08 -45.67 -28.00
CA PRO A 5 -26.52 -45.39 -27.91
C PRO A 5 -27.32 -46.64 -27.50
N GLY A 6 -28.00 -46.59 -26.36
CA GLY A 6 -28.67 -47.75 -25.77
C GLY A 6 -29.88 -48.29 -26.55
N GLU A 7 -30.43 -47.50 -27.48
CA GLU A 7 -31.63 -47.83 -28.25
C GLU A 7 -31.38 -48.77 -29.43
N PHE A 8 -30.12 -49.10 -29.73
CA PHE A 8 -29.75 -49.95 -30.86
C PHE A 8 -29.19 -51.29 -30.37
N ARG A 9 -29.42 -52.35 -31.15
CA ARG A 9 -28.82 -53.66 -30.89
C ARG A 9 -27.45 -53.76 -31.51
N TYR A 10 -26.49 -54.21 -30.71
CA TYR A 10 -25.11 -54.41 -31.11
C TYR A 10 -24.72 -55.87 -30.95
N HIS A 11 -23.99 -56.39 -31.92
CA HIS A 11 -23.33 -57.68 -31.83
C HIS A 11 -21.82 -57.46 -31.89
N VAL A 12 -21.10 -57.84 -30.84
CA VAL A 12 -19.64 -57.73 -30.80
C VAL A 12 -19.06 -58.87 -31.61
N CYS A 13 -18.44 -58.56 -32.74
CA CYS A 13 -17.84 -59.56 -33.63
C CYS A 13 -16.41 -59.91 -33.22
N GLN A 14 -15.65 -58.95 -32.72
CA GLN A 14 -14.30 -59.14 -32.22
C GLN A 14 -14.03 -58.09 -31.15
N TYR A 15 -13.32 -58.48 -30.09
CA TYR A 15 -12.89 -57.59 -29.03
C TYR A 15 -11.50 -58.04 -28.58
N GLU A 16 -10.52 -57.16 -28.68
CA GLU A 16 -9.16 -57.37 -28.20
C GLU A 16 -8.75 -56.20 -27.32
N GLU A 17 -8.19 -56.48 -26.15
CA GLU A 17 -7.66 -55.46 -25.26
C GLU A 17 -6.21 -55.16 -25.66
N VAL A 18 -5.93 -53.94 -26.11
CA VAL A 18 -4.70 -53.60 -26.85
C VAL A 18 -3.58 -53.10 -25.92
N VAL A 19 -3.85 -52.86 -24.63
CA VAL A 19 -2.94 -52.76 -23.45
C VAL A 19 -3.56 -51.86 -22.38
N SER A 20 -3.41 -52.24 -21.10
CA SER A 20 -3.83 -51.45 -19.93
C SER A 20 -2.64 -50.62 -19.41
N LEU A 21 -2.70 -49.29 -19.53
CA LEU A 21 -1.74 -48.38 -18.90
C LEU A 21 -2.45 -47.68 -17.74
N GLY A 22 -2.27 -48.24 -16.54
CA GLY A 22 -2.72 -47.67 -15.26
C GLY A 22 -4.23 -47.45 -15.16
N ASP A 23 -4.67 -46.25 -15.53
CA ASP A 23 -6.01 -45.71 -15.38
C ASP A 23 -6.83 -45.73 -16.67
N HIS A 24 -6.31 -46.29 -17.77
CA HIS A 24 -7.00 -46.42 -19.05
C HIS A 24 -6.81 -47.82 -19.67
N THR A 25 -7.92 -48.48 -20.03
CA THR A 25 -7.92 -49.71 -20.83
C THR A 25 -8.15 -49.38 -22.31
N GLY A 26 -7.12 -49.60 -23.13
CA GLY A 26 -7.25 -49.53 -24.59
C GLY A 26 -7.82 -50.84 -25.13
N PHE A 27 -8.84 -50.77 -25.99
CA PHE A 27 -9.40 -51.93 -26.66
C PHE A 27 -9.66 -51.64 -28.14
N GLU A 28 -9.58 -52.67 -28.97
CA GLU A 28 -10.04 -52.69 -30.35
C GLU A 28 -11.26 -53.61 -30.42
N ALA A 29 -12.36 -53.10 -30.99
CA ALA A 29 -13.58 -53.88 -31.12
C ALA A 29 -14.21 -53.70 -32.50
N THR A 30 -14.64 -54.81 -33.09
CA THR A 30 -15.50 -54.81 -34.27
C THR A 30 -16.92 -55.08 -33.83
N LEU A 31 -17.82 -54.16 -34.13
CA LEU A 31 -19.24 -54.25 -33.79
C LEU A 31 -20.08 -54.35 -35.07
N ARG A 32 -21.06 -55.24 -35.08
CA ARG A 32 -22.17 -55.20 -36.04
C ARG A 32 -23.36 -54.51 -35.40
N LEU A 33 -23.98 -53.64 -36.17
CA LEU A 33 -25.18 -52.91 -35.77
C LEU A 33 -26.37 -53.47 -36.54
N ASP A 34 -27.48 -53.63 -35.83
CA ASP A 34 -28.74 -54.08 -36.40
C ASP A 34 -29.54 -52.85 -36.89
N VAL A 35 -29.13 -52.33 -38.05
CA VAL A 35 -29.76 -51.17 -38.72
C VAL A 35 -29.99 -51.49 -40.20
N HIS A 36 -31.15 -51.14 -40.72
CA HIS A 36 -31.60 -51.60 -42.04
C HIS A 36 -31.86 -50.46 -43.04
N THR A 37 -31.80 -49.20 -42.59
CA THR A 37 -32.03 -48.01 -43.43
C THR A 37 -30.93 -46.96 -43.25
N VAL A 38 -30.76 -46.08 -44.24
CA VAL A 38 -29.74 -45.02 -44.22
C VAL A 38 -30.06 -43.98 -43.13
N GLU A 39 -31.34 -43.75 -42.89
CA GLU A 39 -31.88 -42.83 -41.90
C GLU A 39 -31.53 -43.30 -40.49
N GLN A 40 -31.71 -44.60 -40.21
CA GLN A 40 -31.31 -45.21 -38.93
C GLN A 40 -29.80 -45.12 -38.70
N VAL A 41 -28.99 -45.26 -39.76
CA VAL A 41 -27.53 -45.08 -39.67
C VAL A 41 -27.18 -43.63 -39.31
N LYS A 42 -27.81 -42.64 -39.96
CA LYS A 42 -27.58 -41.22 -39.67
C LYS A 42 -28.01 -40.85 -38.25
N GLU A 43 -29.16 -41.34 -37.81
CA GLU A 43 -29.66 -41.14 -36.46
C GLU A 43 -28.70 -41.74 -35.41
N TRP A 44 -28.24 -42.97 -35.65
CA TRP A 44 -27.25 -43.62 -34.79
C TRP A 44 -25.96 -42.79 -34.68
N VAL A 45 -25.43 -42.29 -35.80
CA VAL A 45 -24.21 -41.45 -35.81
C VAL A 45 -24.43 -40.16 -35.01
N GLN A 46 -25.60 -39.54 -35.11
CA GLN A 46 -25.92 -38.32 -34.37
C GLN A 46 -26.01 -38.59 -32.85
N LYS A 47 -26.69 -39.67 -32.46
CA LYS A 47 -26.82 -40.06 -31.05
C LYS A 47 -25.47 -40.44 -30.44
N LEU A 48 -24.63 -41.17 -31.17
CA LEU A 48 -23.28 -41.52 -30.73
C LEU A 48 -22.37 -40.28 -30.54
N LYS A 49 -22.50 -39.24 -31.38
CA LYS A 49 -21.77 -37.97 -31.19
C LYS A 49 -22.11 -37.32 -29.85
N GLY A 50 -23.38 -37.34 -29.47
CA GLY A 50 -23.85 -36.81 -28.19
C GLY A 50 -23.34 -37.61 -26.99
N SER A 51 -23.32 -38.95 -27.08
CA SER A 51 -22.93 -39.82 -25.96
C SER A 51 -21.42 -39.98 -25.77
N SER A 52 -20.61 -39.84 -26.83
CA SER A 52 -19.16 -40.14 -26.80
C SER A 52 -18.25 -38.91 -26.69
N GLY A 53 -18.75 -37.70 -27.00
CA GLY A 53 -17.97 -36.47 -26.92
C GLY A 53 -16.82 -36.33 -27.94
N VAL A 54 -16.78 -37.15 -28.99
CA VAL A 54 -15.68 -37.20 -29.98
C VAL A 54 -16.06 -36.51 -31.30
N THR A 55 -15.13 -35.77 -31.92
CA THR A 55 -15.31 -35.09 -33.22
C THR A 55 -14.88 -35.97 -34.41
N TRP A 56 -15.60 -35.91 -35.54
CA TRP A 56 -15.47 -36.86 -36.68
C TRP A 56 -14.85 -36.21 -37.93
N ARG A 57 -14.03 -36.96 -38.69
CA ARG A 57 -13.69 -36.66 -40.11
C ARG A 57 -13.94 -37.91 -40.97
N GLY A 58 -14.74 -37.77 -42.02
CA GLY A 58 -15.09 -38.89 -42.92
C GLY A 58 -14.01 -39.17 -43.97
N CYS A 59 -13.93 -40.42 -44.43
CA CYS A 59 -13.14 -40.81 -45.61
C CYS A 59 -14.01 -41.68 -46.52
N TYR A 60 -13.95 -41.46 -47.85
CA TYR A 60 -14.78 -42.09 -48.88
C TYR A 60 -14.24 -43.48 -49.31
N PRO A 61 -15.07 -44.36 -49.89
CA PRO A 61 -14.70 -45.77 -50.08
C PRO A 61 -13.80 -46.03 -51.30
N THR A 62 -12.90 -47.01 -51.16
CA THR A 62 -12.25 -47.69 -52.29
C THR A 62 -13.21 -48.65 -52.98
N GLN A 63 -13.07 -48.76 -54.31
CA GLN A 63 -13.85 -49.67 -55.14
C GLN A 63 -13.30 -51.09 -55.04
N VAL A 64 -14.17 -52.07 -54.72
CA VAL A 64 -14.28 -53.44 -55.30
C VAL A 64 -14.99 -54.39 -54.31
N GLY A 65 -16.05 -55.04 -54.78
CA GLY A 65 -16.39 -56.44 -54.45
C GLY A 65 -17.22 -56.79 -53.21
N LYS A 66 -17.20 -56.01 -52.13
CA LYS A 66 -18.15 -56.14 -51.00
C LYS A 66 -18.48 -54.73 -50.50
N ARG A 67 -19.76 -54.32 -50.55
CA ARG A 67 -20.17 -52.96 -50.20
C ARG A 67 -20.10 -52.74 -48.67
N VAL A 68 -18.94 -52.32 -48.17
CA VAL A 68 -18.85 -51.57 -46.91
C VAL A 68 -19.45 -50.19 -47.20
N LEU A 69 -20.71 -49.97 -46.84
CA LEU A 69 -21.41 -48.72 -47.15
C LEU A 69 -20.90 -47.54 -46.29
N PHE A 70 -20.20 -47.82 -45.18
CA PHE A 70 -19.55 -46.80 -44.37
C PHE A 70 -18.42 -47.42 -43.52
N LYS A 71 -17.19 -46.90 -43.64
CA LYS A 71 -16.06 -47.23 -42.75
C LYS A 71 -15.66 -45.98 -42.00
N VAL A 72 -15.65 -46.04 -40.68
CA VAL A 72 -15.25 -44.93 -39.82
C VAL A 72 -13.99 -45.35 -39.09
N ILE A 73 -12.93 -44.60 -39.29
CA ILE A 73 -11.69 -44.76 -38.56
C ILE A 73 -11.64 -43.63 -37.53
N LEU A 74 -11.77 -43.98 -36.24
CA LEU A 74 -11.63 -43.04 -35.14
C LEU A 74 -10.14 -42.76 -34.94
N ILE A 75 -9.72 -41.55 -35.31
CA ILE A 75 -8.35 -41.09 -35.11
C ILE A 75 -8.40 -39.98 -34.08
N ASN A 76 -8.10 -40.29 -32.81
CA ASN A 76 -8.00 -39.29 -31.75
C ASN A 76 -6.68 -38.48 -31.89
N ARG A 77 -6.57 -37.70 -32.98
CA ARG A 77 -5.43 -36.82 -33.26
C ARG A 77 -5.75 -35.40 -32.82
N HIS A 78 -5.53 -35.12 -31.55
CA HIS A 78 -5.25 -33.75 -31.14
C HIS A 78 -3.80 -33.41 -31.55
N ASN A 79 -3.58 -32.23 -32.15
CA ASN A 79 -2.24 -31.73 -32.44
C ASN A 79 -1.51 -31.22 -31.17
N HIS A 80 -2.15 -31.36 -30.00
CA HIS A 80 -1.64 -31.02 -28.69
C HIS A 80 -2.00 -32.14 -27.70
N ASN A 81 -1.29 -32.21 -26.58
CA ASN A 81 -1.64 -33.08 -25.47
C ASN A 81 -2.97 -32.62 -24.82
N LEU A 82 -3.90 -33.53 -24.51
CA LEU A 82 -5.18 -33.23 -23.83
C LEU A 82 -4.98 -32.51 -22.48
N PHE A 83 -3.86 -32.74 -21.79
CA PHE A 83 -3.47 -31.97 -20.60
C PHE A 83 -3.29 -30.45 -20.88
N VAL A 84 -3.00 -30.07 -22.12
CA VAL A 84 -2.91 -28.66 -22.54
C VAL A 84 -4.30 -28.05 -22.72
N ALA A 85 -5.32 -28.83 -23.07
CA ALA A 85 -6.69 -28.34 -23.25
C ALA A 85 -7.32 -27.87 -21.93
N ILE A 86 -6.96 -28.47 -20.80
CA ILE A 86 -7.43 -28.07 -19.46
C ILE A 86 -6.93 -26.64 -19.11
N ARG A 87 -5.82 -26.19 -19.71
CA ARG A 87 -5.31 -24.82 -19.57
C ARG A 87 -6.08 -23.78 -20.37
N GLN A 88 -7.02 -24.19 -21.23
CA GLN A 88 -7.81 -23.29 -22.08
C GLN A 88 -9.28 -23.21 -21.64
N ARG A 89 -9.69 -23.95 -20.60
CA ARG A 89 -11.05 -23.89 -20.06
C ARG A 89 -11.40 -22.49 -19.60
N ASP A 90 -12.69 -22.17 -19.68
CA ASP A 90 -13.22 -20.92 -19.15
C ASP A 90 -13.19 -20.93 -17.61
N VAL A 91 -13.08 -19.76 -17.01
CA VAL A 91 -12.79 -19.58 -15.58
C VAL A 91 -14.06 -19.64 -14.71
N GLY A 92 -15.24 -19.50 -15.31
CA GLY A 92 -16.52 -19.69 -14.63
C GLY A 92 -16.62 -18.88 -13.32
N GLU A 93 -17.06 -19.56 -12.25
CA GLU A 93 -17.32 -18.96 -10.93
C GLU A 93 -16.08 -18.30 -10.29
N LYS A 94 -14.88 -18.80 -10.57
CA LYS A 94 -13.65 -18.22 -10.01
C LYS A 94 -13.41 -16.79 -10.51
N ALA A 95 -14.02 -16.39 -11.64
CA ALA A 95 -13.99 -15.00 -12.09
C ALA A 95 -14.71 -14.07 -11.09
N ASN A 96 -15.84 -14.50 -10.52
CA ASN A 96 -16.60 -13.71 -9.57
C ASN A 96 -15.84 -13.53 -8.25
N ILE A 97 -15.18 -14.59 -7.77
CA ILE A 97 -14.30 -14.52 -6.59
C ILE A 97 -13.17 -13.51 -6.84
N LEU A 98 -12.54 -13.57 -8.01
CA LEU A 98 -11.47 -12.63 -8.37
C LEU A 98 -11.99 -11.18 -8.45
N THR A 99 -13.18 -10.96 -9.01
CA THR A 99 -13.81 -9.64 -9.06
C THR A 99 -14.06 -9.09 -7.65
N GLY A 100 -14.63 -9.88 -6.74
CA GLY A 100 -14.82 -9.47 -5.34
C GLY A 100 -13.49 -9.17 -4.63
N LEU A 101 -12.42 -9.92 -4.93
CA LEU A 101 -11.08 -9.60 -4.43
C LEU A 101 -10.57 -8.25 -4.96
N PHE A 102 -10.86 -7.89 -6.22
CA PHE A 102 -10.48 -6.60 -6.79
C PHE A 102 -11.20 -5.44 -6.11
N GLU A 103 -12.50 -5.60 -5.81
CA GLU A 103 -13.33 -4.61 -5.12
C GLU A 103 -12.77 -4.26 -3.73
N ILE A 104 -12.31 -5.26 -2.97
CA ILE A 104 -11.64 -5.04 -1.67
C ILE A 104 -10.16 -4.61 -1.81
N GLY A 105 -9.70 -4.36 -3.03
CA GLY A 105 -8.41 -3.73 -3.32
C GLY A 105 -7.26 -4.67 -3.68
N HIS A 106 -7.49 -5.96 -3.93
CA HIS A 106 -6.42 -6.85 -4.38
C HIS A 106 -5.99 -6.54 -5.82
N THR A 107 -4.68 -6.59 -6.03
CA THR A 107 -4.06 -6.62 -7.36
C THR A 107 -4.30 -7.97 -8.06
N PRO A 108 -4.15 -8.07 -9.39
CA PRO A 108 -4.20 -9.36 -10.09
C PRO A 108 -3.30 -10.44 -9.48
N THR A 109 -2.08 -10.06 -9.06
CA THR A 109 -1.13 -10.99 -8.47
C THR A 109 -1.53 -11.41 -7.06
N SER A 110 -1.99 -10.47 -6.22
CA SER A 110 -2.42 -10.81 -4.85
C SER A 110 -3.75 -11.55 -4.83
N ALA A 111 -4.71 -11.20 -5.69
CA ALA A 111 -5.98 -11.91 -5.80
C ALA A 111 -5.74 -13.35 -6.22
N LEU A 112 -4.88 -13.58 -7.22
CA LEU A 112 -4.49 -14.93 -7.62
C LEU A 112 -3.74 -15.68 -6.51
N ALA A 113 -2.93 -14.99 -5.71
CA ALA A 113 -2.23 -15.61 -4.59
C ALA A 113 -3.20 -16.05 -3.48
N VAL A 114 -4.18 -15.21 -3.14
CA VAL A 114 -5.26 -15.55 -2.19
C VAL A 114 -6.03 -16.76 -2.72
N LEU A 115 -6.50 -16.70 -3.96
CA LEU A 115 -7.23 -17.82 -4.57
C LEU A 115 -6.42 -19.12 -4.55
N LYS A 116 -5.13 -19.07 -4.90
CA LYS A 116 -4.25 -20.25 -4.85
C LYS A 116 -4.09 -20.81 -3.44
N HIS A 117 -3.98 -19.94 -2.43
CA HIS A 117 -3.89 -20.35 -1.04
C HIS A 117 -5.20 -21.03 -0.59
N ASP A 118 -6.35 -20.44 -0.92
CA ASP A 118 -7.65 -21.01 -0.56
C ASP A 118 -7.85 -22.38 -1.22
N LEU A 119 -7.47 -22.52 -2.49
CA LEU A 119 -7.48 -23.82 -3.20
C LEU A 119 -6.50 -24.83 -2.58
N GLN A 120 -5.35 -24.40 -2.06
CA GLN A 120 -4.43 -25.29 -1.36
C GLN A 120 -5.02 -25.82 -0.06
N MET A 121 -5.69 -24.95 0.70
CA MET A 121 -6.38 -25.34 1.94
C MET A 121 -7.57 -26.27 1.66
N GLU A 122 -8.33 -25.99 0.60
CA GLU A 122 -9.51 -26.78 0.22
C GLU A 122 -9.15 -28.18 -0.31
N TYR A 123 -8.12 -28.28 -1.16
CA TYR A 123 -7.81 -29.53 -1.87
C TYR A 123 -6.57 -30.27 -1.35
N GLY A 124 -5.78 -29.67 -0.45
CA GLY A 124 -4.57 -30.28 0.12
C GLY A 124 -3.63 -30.83 -0.96
N GLN A 125 -3.28 -32.12 -0.87
CA GLN A 125 -2.40 -32.78 -1.83
C GLN A 125 -2.96 -32.82 -3.26
N ARG A 126 -4.30 -32.78 -3.43
CA ARG A 126 -4.95 -32.79 -4.75
C ARG A 126 -4.77 -31.47 -5.51
N TYR A 127 -4.39 -30.39 -4.82
CA TYR A 127 -4.15 -29.08 -5.43
C TYR A 127 -3.15 -29.15 -6.59
N VAL A 128 -2.11 -29.98 -6.49
CA VAL A 128 -1.08 -30.09 -7.55
C VAL A 128 -1.70 -30.41 -8.91
N TYR A 129 -2.66 -31.34 -8.94
CA TYR A 129 -3.35 -31.75 -10.16
C TYR A 129 -4.40 -30.72 -10.62
N LEU A 130 -5.12 -30.11 -9.68
CA LEU A 130 -6.17 -29.12 -9.97
C LEU A 130 -5.61 -27.76 -10.40
N SER A 131 -4.40 -27.40 -9.95
CA SER A 131 -3.74 -26.13 -10.27
C SER A 131 -3.42 -25.97 -11.76
N ALA A 132 -3.39 -27.07 -12.52
CA ALA A 132 -3.24 -27.06 -13.97
C ALA A 132 -4.55 -26.75 -14.71
N ASN A 133 -5.70 -26.85 -14.04
CA ASN A 133 -7.01 -26.54 -14.61
C ASN A 133 -7.29 -25.05 -14.53
N ARG A 134 -7.39 -24.38 -15.68
CA ARG A 134 -7.63 -22.93 -15.75
C ARG A 134 -8.99 -22.51 -15.16
N GLU A 135 -9.98 -23.40 -15.21
CA GLU A 135 -11.31 -23.21 -14.62
C GLU A 135 -11.25 -23.05 -13.10
N ILE A 136 -10.35 -23.81 -12.45
CA ILE A 136 -10.19 -23.85 -10.99
C ILE A 136 -9.12 -22.87 -10.54
N CYS A 137 -7.98 -22.86 -11.21
CA CYS A 137 -6.84 -21.99 -10.93
C CYS A 137 -6.45 -21.21 -12.20
N PRO A 138 -7.03 -20.02 -12.39
CA PRO A 138 -6.75 -19.20 -13.55
C PRO A 138 -5.28 -18.80 -13.65
N ASP A 139 -4.81 -18.62 -14.88
CA ASP A 139 -3.48 -18.06 -15.12
C ASP A 139 -3.46 -16.54 -14.87
N LEU A 140 -2.29 -16.02 -14.49
CA LEU A 140 -2.12 -14.59 -14.24
C LEU A 140 -2.53 -13.71 -15.44
N PRO A 141 -2.22 -14.05 -16.70
CA PRO A 141 -2.71 -13.29 -17.86
C PRO A 141 -4.24 -13.13 -17.90
N TYR A 142 -5.00 -14.18 -17.57
CA TYR A 142 -6.46 -14.08 -17.48
C TYR A 142 -6.87 -13.14 -16.35
N VAL A 143 -6.33 -13.32 -15.15
CA VAL A 143 -6.64 -12.47 -13.99
C VAL A 143 -6.34 -11.00 -14.30
N GLN A 144 -5.23 -10.73 -14.99
CA GLN A 144 -4.89 -9.40 -15.48
C GLN A 144 -5.95 -8.88 -16.46
N ARG A 145 -6.34 -9.65 -17.48
CA ARG A 145 -7.38 -9.22 -18.43
C ARG A 145 -8.71 -8.95 -17.74
N LEU A 146 -9.12 -9.80 -16.80
CA LEU A 146 -10.33 -9.61 -16.01
C LEU A 146 -10.26 -8.31 -15.20
N PHE A 147 -9.16 -8.07 -14.49
CA PHE A 147 -8.95 -6.81 -13.77
C PHE A 147 -9.07 -5.58 -14.67
N HIS A 148 -8.43 -5.60 -15.85
CA HIS A 148 -8.54 -4.47 -16.79
C HIS A 148 -9.96 -4.31 -17.35
N LYS A 149 -10.72 -5.40 -17.50
CA LYS A 149 -12.11 -5.36 -17.93
C LYS A 149 -12.96 -4.68 -16.86
N VAL A 150 -12.87 -5.15 -15.61
CA VAL A 150 -13.57 -4.58 -14.45
C VAL A 150 -13.23 -3.10 -14.28
N CYS A 151 -11.95 -2.74 -14.25
CA CYS A 151 -11.55 -1.33 -14.10
C CYS A 151 -11.97 -0.46 -15.30
N ARG A 152 -12.09 -1.02 -16.51
CA ARG A 152 -12.57 -0.25 -17.66
C ARG A 152 -14.07 0.00 -17.58
N GLU A 153 -14.82 -0.99 -17.10
CA GLU A 153 -16.27 -0.86 -16.88
C GLU A 153 -16.55 0.16 -15.77
N GLU A 154 -15.74 0.18 -14.72
CA GLU A 154 -15.91 1.06 -13.56
C GLU A 154 -15.35 2.48 -13.80
N TYR A 155 -14.13 2.61 -14.32
CA TYR A 155 -13.40 3.88 -14.41
C TYR A 155 -13.24 4.42 -15.84
N GLY A 156 -13.80 3.73 -16.85
CA GLY A 156 -13.77 4.16 -18.24
C GLY A 156 -12.44 3.89 -18.97
N THR A 157 -12.14 4.70 -20.00
CA THR A 157 -10.92 4.52 -20.80
C THR A 157 -9.66 4.93 -20.03
N GLN A 158 -8.50 4.44 -20.45
CA GLN A 158 -7.24 4.78 -19.77
C GLN A 158 -6.80 6.24 -19.99
N THR A 159 -7.12 6.80 -21.16
CA THR A 159 -6.71 8.13 -21.60
C THR A 159 -7.77 8.77 -22.50
N GLY A 160 -7.55 10.05 -22.81
CA GLY A 160 -8.32 10.79 -23.81
C GLY A 160 -9.59 11.45 -23.26
N PRO A 161 -10.40 12.04 -24.16
CA PRO A 161 -11.57 12.84 -23.79
C PRO A 161 -12.62 12.08 -22.97
N THR A 162 -12.83 10.79 -23.27
CA THR A 162 -13.79 9.95 -22.53
C THR A 162 -13.39 9.75 -21.07
N MET A 163 -12.08 9.58 -20.80
CA MET A 163 -11.56 9.48 -19.43
C MET A 163 -11.74 10.81 -18.68
N LEU A 164 -11.50 11.94 -19.35
CA LEU A 164 -11.70 13.27 -18.76
C LEU A 164 -13.18 13.55 -18.46
N ALA A 165 -14.09 13.12 -19.33
CA ALA A 165 -15.53 13.22 -19.08
C ALA A 165 -15.96 12.37 -17.86
N ALA A 166 -15.44 11.15 -17.74
CA ALA A 166 -15.68 10.30 -16.57
C ALA A 166 -15.14 10.92 -15.28
N LEU A 167 -13.92 11.48 -15.33
CA LEU A 167 -13.32 12.19 -14.20
C LEU A 167 -14.15 13.41 -13.78
N LYS A 168 -14.61 14.20 -14.76
CA LYS A 168 -15.45 15.38 -14.50
C LYS A 168 -16.74 15.00 -13.78
N LEU A 169 -17.44 13.97 -14.28
CA LEU A 169 -18.64 13.44 -13.65
C LEU A 169 -18.36 12.94 -12.23
N GLN A 170 -17.23 12.26 -12.01
CA GLN A 170 -16.86 11.76 -10.69
C GLN A 170 -16.57 12.90 -9.69
N VAL A 171 -15.94 13.98 -10.14
CA VAL A 171 -15.73 15.19 -9.32
C VAL A 171 -17.06 15.83 -8.95
N GLU A 172 -18.01 15.94 -9.89
CA GLU A 172 -19.36 16.46 -9.65
C GLU A 172 -20.13 15.59 -8.63
N ILE A 173 -20.10 14.26 -8.81
CA ILE A 173 -20.72 13.31 -7.86
C ILE A 173 -20.10 13.45 -6.47
N TYR A 174 -18.77 13.55 -6.37
CA TYR A 174 -18.07 13.70 -5.09
C TYR A 174 -18.47 15.00 -4.39
N ASN A 175 -18.45 16.14 -5.10
CA ASN A 175 -18.85 17.43 -4.53
C ASN A 175 -20.32 17.41 -4.07
N ASN A 176 -21.23 16.83 -4.86
CA ASN A 176 -22.63 16.67 -4.47
C ASN A 176 -22.78 15.81 -3.21
N LYS A 177 -22.04 14.70 -3.11
CA LYS A 177 -22.02 13.84 -1.92
C LYS A 177 -21.50 14.59 -0.69
N CYS A 178 -20.50 15.45 -0.86
CA CYS A 178 -19.96 16.28 0.22
C CYS A 178 -20.88 17.47 0.59
N ASN A 179 -21.86 17.79 -0.25
CA ASN A 179 -22.66 19.03 -0.16
C ASN A 179 -21.78 20.29 -0.07
N ASP A 180 -20.64 20.26 -0.77
CA ASP A 180 -19.61 21.32 -0.75
C ASP A 180 -18.69 21.14 -1.96
N THR A 181 -17.99 22.21 -2.35
CA THR A 181 -16.91 22.12 -3.34
C THR A 181 -15.66 21.58 -2.65
N CYS A 182 -15.41 20.28 -2.76
CA CYS A 182 -14.26 19.60 -2.18
C CYS A 182 -13.21 19.20 -3.23
N ALA A 183 -13.57 19.23 -4.51
CA ALA A 183 -12.65 18.95 -5.60
C ALA A 183 -12.90 19.85 -6.82
N LEU A 184 -11.82 20.20 -7.52
CA LEU A 184 -11.85 20.93 -8.78
C LEU A 184 -11.08 20.17 -9.86
N LEU A 185 -11.65 20.12 -11.06
CA LEU A 185 -10.97 19.67 -12.26
C LEU A 185 -10.68 20.90 -13.14
N GLY A 186 -9.41 21.25 -13.24
CA GLY A 186 -8.89 22.25 -14.14
C GLY A 186 -8.08 21.65 -15.29
N THR A 187 -7.54 22.54 -16.11
CA THR A 187 -6.64 22.20 -17.21
C THR A 187 -5.40 23.09 -17.13
N THR A 188 -4.22 22.50 -17.28
CA THR A 188 -2.96 23.25 -17.31
C THR A 188 -2.85 24.08 -18.58
N SER A 189 -1.89 25.01 -18.62
CA SER A 189 -1.55 25.78 -19.84
C SER A 189 -1.22 24.88 -21.05
N GLN A 190 -0.79 23.65 -20.80
CA GLN A 190 -0.43 22.64 -21.81
C GLN A 190 -1.61 21.73 -22.20
N GLY A 191 -2.82 21.97 -21.67
CA GLY A 191 -4.00 21.15 -21.97
C GLY A 191 -4.11 19.85 -21.15
N ALA A 192 -3.24 19.63 -20.16
CA ALA A 192 -3.26 18.43 -19.32
C ALA A 192 -4.24 18.59 -18.14
N PRO A 193 -4.86 17.52 -17.63
CA PRO A 193 -5.74 17.61 -16.47
C PRO A 193 -4.96 17.98 -15.21
N LEU A 194 -5.57 18.86 -14.40
CA LEU A 194 -5.11 19.25 -13.08
C LEU A 194 -6.28 19.07 -12.12
N VAL A 195 -6.16 18.16 -11.15
CA VAL A 195 -7.20 17.93 -10.15
C VAL A 195 -6.70 18.43 -8.81
N VAL A 196 -7.57 19.14 -8.09
CA VAL A 196 -7.31 19.57 -6.73
C VAL A 196 -8.37 18.99 -5.82
N VAL A 197 -7.97 18.51 -4.65
CA VAL A 197 -8.85 17.94 -3.64
C VAL A 197 -8.56 18.57 -2.29
N CYS A 198 -9.61 19.06 -1.63
CA CYS A 198 -9.67 19.38 -0.21
C CYS A 198 -10.93 18.71 0.34
N SER A 199 -10.76 17.49 0.87
CA SER A 199 -11.86 16.67 1.37
C SER A 199 -12.52 17.29 2.61
N PRO A 200 -13.72 16.84 3.02
CA PRO A 200 -14.36 17.30 4.26
C PRO A 200 -13.43 17.22 5.48
N LEU A 201 -12.66 16.14 5.63
CA LEU A 201 -11.63 16.03 6.66
C LEU A 201 -10.57 17.13 6.53
N MET A 202 -10.03 17.38 5.34
CA MET A 202 -9.01 18.41 5.11
C MET A 202 -9.54 19.81 5.44
N LYS A 203 -10.80 20.11 5.11
CA LYS A 203 -11.46 21.37 5.49
C LYS A 203 -11.54 21.56 7.00
N LYS A 204 -11.82 20.48 7.76
CA LYS A 204 -11.75 20.50 9.23
C LYS A 204 -10.33 20.70 9.74
N VAL A 205 -9.34 20.04 9.13
CA VAL A 205 -7.91 20.21 9.47
C VAL A 205 -7.44 21.65 9.24
N HIS A 206 -7.97 22.35 8.22
CA HIS A 206 -7.70 23.77 7.99
C HIS A 206 -8.19 24.69 9.11
N GLN A 207 -9.06 24.23 10.02
CA GLN A 207 -9.47 25.02 11.19
C GLN A 207 -8.46 24.94 12.34
N LEU A 208 -7.51 23.98 12.29
CA LEU A 208 -6.46 23.87 13.30
C LEU A 208 -5.49 25.03 13.18
N LYS A 209 -5.11 25.62 14.32
CA LYS A 209 -4.08 26.68 14.42
C LYS A 209 -2.80 26.32 13.66
N HIS A 210 -2.34 25.08 13.80
CA HIS A 210 -1.13 24.58 13.14
C HIS A 210 -1.18 24.68 11.60
N SER A 211 -2.37 24.58 10.99
CA SER A 211 -2.51 24.70 9.54
C SER A 211 -2.09 26.08 9.03
N GLY A 212 -2.36 27.14 9.80
CA GLY A 212 -1.93 28.51 9.50
C GLY A 212 -0.47 28.77 9.80
N GLU A 213 0.14 28.00 10.71
CA GLU A 213 1.53 28.18 11.16
C GLU A 213 2.51 27.45 10.26
N LEU A 214 2.28 26.16 10.00
CA LEU A 214 3.27 25.28 9.36
C LEU A 214 2.62 24.31 8.38
N CYS A 215 3.15 24.33 7.16
CA CYS A 215 2.82 23.39 6.10
C CYS A 215 4.06 22.59 5.67
N PHE A 216 3.82 21.36 5.29
CA PHE A 216 4.75 20.47 4.61
C PHE A 216 4.18 20.18 3.22
N ILE A 217 5.03 20.05 2.22
CA ILE A 217 4.62 19.57 0.91
C ILE A 217 5.68 18.60 0.40
N ASP A 218 5.22 17.55 -0.25
CA ASP A 218 6.06 16.62 -1.01
C ASP A 218 5.23 16.06 -2.15
N SER A 219 5.91 15.45 -3.10
CA SER A 219 5.28 14.86 -4.27
C SER A 219 5.75 13.44 -4.54
N SER A 220 4.89 12.69 -5.23
CA SER A 220 5.29 11.40 -5.74
C SER A 220 4.71 11.14 -7.12
N GLY A 221 5.58 10.79 -8.07
CA GLY A 221 5.20 10.41 -9.42
C GLY A 221 5.04 8.91 -9.63
N ASN A 222 4.64 8.54 -10.84
CA ASN A 222 4.30 7.17 -11.22
C ASN A 222 3.10 6.61 -10.44
N MET A 223 2.12 7.45 -10.07
CA MET A 223 0.96 7.04 -9.27
C MET A 223 -0.09 6.30 -10.10
N ASP A 224 -0.11 6.54 -11.41
CA ASP A 224 -0.94 5.82 -12.38
C ASP A 224 -0.09 5.36 -13.59
N ARG A 225 -0.77 4.88 -14.63
CA ARG A 225 -0.12 4.47 -15.90
C ARG A 225 0.35 5.61 -16.77
N GLN A 226 -0.21 6.81 -16.61
CA GLN A 226 0.18 8.03 -17.34
C GLN A 226 1.23 8.87 -16.60
N ASN A 227 1.85 8.30 -15.56
CA ASN A 227 2.84 8.97 -14.73
C ASN A 227 2.30 10.23 -14.03
N CYS A 228 1.02 10.20 -13.65
CA CYS A 228 0.42 11.20 -12.78
C CYS A 228 1.20 11.29 -11.47
N ARG A 229 1.28 12.51 -10.98
CA ARG A 229 1.97 12.92 -9.77
C ARG A 229 0.97 13.43 -8.77
N VAL A 230 1.16 13.01 -7.53
CA VAL A 230 0.35 13.42 -6.38
C VAL A 230 1.23 14.29 -5.49
N PHE A 231 0.81 15.54 -5.29
CA PHE A 231 1.35 16.41 -4.25
C PHE A 231 0.44 16.33 -3.04
N LEU A 232 1.00 16.16 -1.85
CA LEU A 232 0.25 16.24 -0.59
C LEU A 232 0.76 17.41 0.23
N LEU A 233 -0.17 18.28 0.60
CA LEU A 233 0.05 19.33 1.59
C LEU A 233 -0.37 18.79 2.95
N LEU A 234 0.46 18.97 3.97
CA LEU A 234 0.20 18.48 5.33
C LEU A 234 0.50 19.55 6.36
N THR A 235 -0.12 19.46 7.54
CA THR A 235 0.22 20.26 8.71
C THR A 235 0.64 19.39 9.90
N HIS A 236 1.22 20.05 10.90
CA HIS A 236 1.63 19.46 12.15
C HIS A 236 0.42 19.08 13.04
N SER A 237 0.45 17.89 13.63
CA SER A 237 -0.42 17.52 14.75
C SER A 237 0.20 16.42 15.61
N CYS A 238 -0.36 16.20 16.81
CA CYS A 238 -0.01 15.05 17.64
C CYS A 238 -0.43 13.70 17.02
N ALA A 239 -1.39 13.69 16.09
CA ALA A 239 -1.77 12.53 15.29
C ALA A 239 -0.82 12.28 14.10
N GLY A 240 0.19 13.13 13.90
CA GLY A 240 1.10 13.09 12.76
C GLY A 240 0.79 14.18 11.73
N GLY A 241 1.28 14.00 10.51
CA GLY A 241 1.05 14.93 9.40
C GLY A 241 -0.37 14.80 8.85
N LEU A 242 -1.26 15.73 9.18
CA LEU A 242 -2.65 15.72 8.70
C LEU A 242 -2.77 16.44 7.36
N PRO A 243 -3.57 15.94 6.42
CA PRO A 243 -3.67 16.51 5.09
C PRO A 243 -4.43 17.83 5.06
N LEU A 244 -3.91 18.77 4.28
CA LEU A 244 -4.53 20.05 3.93
C LEU A 244 -5.06 20.05 2.50
N GLY A 245 -4.43 19.31 1.59
CA GLY A 245 -4.88 19.27 0.21
C GLY A 245 -4.05 18.34 -0.65
N ILE A 246 -4.61 18.01 -1.81
CA ILE A 246 -4.01 17.12 -2.81
C ILE A 246 -4.02 17.82 -4.17
N LEU A 247 -2.89 17.76 -4.88
CA LEU A 247 -2.81 18.14 -6.29
C LEU A 247 -2.46 16.91 -7.14
N LEU A 248 -3.24 16.66 -8.19
CA LEU A 248 -2.99 15.64 -9.20
C LEU A 248 -2.66 16.30 -10.53
N CYS A 249 -1.48 16.04 -11.05
CA CYS A 249 -1.03 16.61 -12.32
C CYS A 249 -0.10 15.65 -13.05
N GLN A 250 0.21 15.97 -14.31
CA GLN A 250 1.14 15.20 -15.14
C GLN A 250 2.53 15.88 -15.26
N SER A 251 2.71 17.06 -14.67
CA SER A 251 3.93 17.86 -14.76
C SER A 251 4.37 18.40 -13.39
N GLU A 252 5.67 18.54 -13.19
CA GLU A 252 6.29 19.15 -11.99
C GLU A 252 6.84 20.55 -12.27
N ASP A 253 6.45 21.15 -13.40
CA ASP A 253 6.88 22.50 -13.69
C ASP A 253 6.24 23.50 -12.71
N GLU A 254 6.95 24.60 -12.51
CA GLU A 254 6.57 25.64 -11.55
C GLU A 254 5.18 26.25 -11.84
N GLN A 255 4.80 26.36 -13.11
CA GLN A 255 3.52 26.96 -13.51
C GLN A 255 2.35 26.03 -13.15
N THR A 256 2.48 24.74 -13.46
CA THR A 256 1.46 23.72 -13.12
C THR A 256 1.26 23.63 -11.61
N ILE A 257 2.34 23.59 -10.83
CA ILE A 257 2.24 23.53 -9.36
C ILE A 257 1.58 24.82 -8.82
N ALA A 258 1.99 26.00 -9.32
CA ALA A 258 1.41 27.27 -8.88
C ALA A 258 -0.09 27.36 -9.18
N GLN A 259 -0.50 26.91 -10.37
CA GLN A 259 -1.91 26.84 -10.75
C GLN A 259 -2.71 25.90 -9.83
N GLY A 260 -2.15 24.74 -9.49
CA GLY A 260 -2.77 23.81 -8.55
C GLY A 260 -2.93 24.39 -7.14
N LEU A 261 -1.90 25.08 -6.64
CA LEU A 261 -1.96 25.76 -5.34
C LEU A 261 -3.00 26.89 -5.33
N GLU A 262 -3.13 27.64 -6.43
CA GLU A 262 -4.15 28.69 -6.53
C GLU A 262 -5.57 28.11 -6.58
N GLN A 263 -5.77 27.01 -7.32
CA GLN A 263 -7.03 26.28 -7.29
C GLN A 263 -7.32 25.71 -5.89
N LEU A 264 -6.32 25.23 -5.16
CA LEU A 264 -6.50 24.76 -3.79
C LEU A 264 -7.00 25.86 -2.87
N LYS A 265 -6.47 27.09 -2.99
CA LYS A 265 -6.95 28.25 -2.23
C LYS A 265 -8.44 28.50 -2.46
N GLN A 266 -8.94 28.32 -3.70
CA GLN A 266 -10.36 28.47 -4.02
C GLN A 266 -11.22 27.42 -3.32
N VAL A 267 -10.79 26.16 -3.28
CA VAL A 267 -11.52 25.06 -2.62
C VAL A 267 -11.51 25.22 -1.09
N VAL A 268 -10.39 25.68 -0.55
CA VAL A 268 -10.18 25.88 0.88
C VAL A 268 -10.97 27.07 1.41
N GLY A 269 -11.02 28.18 0.66
CA GLY A 269 -11.75 29.40 1.01
C GLY A 269 -11.08 30.23 2.12
N GLU A 270 -11.74 31.33 2.49
CA GLU A 270 -11.20 32.34 3.42
C GLU A 270 -10.95 31.84 4.84
N LYS A 271 -11.72 30.84 5.29
CA LYS A 271 -11.54 30.22 6.61
C LYS A 271 -10.38 29.21 6.64
N GLY A 272 -9.72 29.01 5.51
CA GLY A 272 -8.55 28.15 5.40
C GLY A 272 -7.38 28.57 6.27
N PHE A 273 -6.49 27.61 6.56
CA PHE A 273 -5.21 27.88 7.21
C PHE A 273 -5.37 28.67 8.52
N ALA A 274 -6.28 28.21 9.38
CA ALA A 274 -6.67 28.89 10.63
C ALA A 274 -7.13 30.34 10.43
N GLY A 275 -7.94 30.59 9.38
CA GLY A 275 -8.47 31.91 9.05
C GLY A 275 -7.51 32.83 8.29
N ARG A 276 -6.37 32.33 7.82
CA ARG A 276 -5.44 33.07 6.95
C ARG A 276 -5.85 33.05 5.47
N GLY A 277 -6.77 32.17 5.09
CA GLY A 277 -7.37 32.12 3.76
C GLY A 277 -6.33 32.09 2.64
N HIS A 278 -6.43 33.05 1.71
CA HIS A 278 -5.53 33.15 0.56
C HIS A 278 -4.07 33.51 0.90
N GLU A 279 -3.76 33.92 2.14
CA GLU A 279 -2.36 34.10 2.55
C GLU A 279 -1.62 32.78 2.76
N GLY A 280 -2.36 31.70 3.01
CA GLY A 280 -1.80 30.37 3.24
C GLY A 280 -1.10 30.19 4.60
N PRO A 281 -0.15 29.24 4.71
CA PRO A 281 0.61 28.98 5.94
C PRO A 281 1.74 29.99 6.15
N GLN A 282 2.22 30.18 7.40
CA GLN A 282 3.28 31.16 7.69
C GLN A 282 4.63 30.60 7.27
N LEU A 283 4.78 29.28 7.43
CA LEU A 283 5.99 28.54 7.14
C LEU A 283 5.66 27.37 6.23
N VAL A 284 6.54 27.10 5.27
CA VAL A 284 6.51 25.85 4.50
C VAL A 284 7.89 25.21 4.57
N ILE A 285 7.94 23.93 4.99
CA ILE A 285 9.17 23.12 4.95
C ILE A 285 9.12 22.22 3.72
N THR A 286 10.10 22.36 2.83
CA THR A 286 10.16 21.64 1.54
C THR A 286 11.49 20.93 1.35
N ASP A 287 11.59 20.11 0.30
CA ASP A 287 12.89 19.77 -0.27
C ASP A 287 13.51 20.97 -1.01
N ASP A 288 14.72 20.83 -1.58
CA ASP A 288 15.32 21.87 -2.42
C ASP A 288 14.93 21.70 -3.90
N CYS A 289 13.62 21.63 -4.17
CA CYS A 289 13.08 21.64 -5.53
C CYS A 289 12.81 23.08 -5.99
N ARG A 290 13.48 23.50 -7.08
CA ARG A 290 13.31 24.85 -7.65
C ARG A 290 11.86 25.12 -8.06
N ALA A 291 11.23 24.17 -8.76
CA ALA A 291 9.88 24.35 -9.28
C ALA A 291 8.83 24.42 -8.16
N GLU A 292 8.92 23.51 -7.18
CA GLU A 292 8.02 23.51 -6.02
C GLU A 292 8.16 24.81 -5.20
N ARG A 293 9.41 25.19 -4.88
CA ARG A 293 9.68 26.42 -4.11
C ARG A 293 9.30 27.68 -4.90
N GLY A 294 9.45 27.68 -6.22
CA GLY A 294 9.01 28.79 -7.08
C GLY A 294 7.48 28.92 -7.06
N ALA A 295 6.78 27.79 -7.16
CA ALA A 295 5.33 27.74 -7.13
C ALA A 295 4.74 28.21 -5.79
N LEU A 296 5.34 27.77 -4.68
CA LEU A 296 4.93 28.21 -3.34
C LEU A 296 5.13 29.72 -3.14
N ARG A 297 6.24 30.31 -3.62
CA ARG A 297 6.43 31.78 -3.55
C ARG A 297 5.37 32.53 -4.34
N LYS A 298 4.91 31.97 -5.46
CA LYS A 298 3.84 32.56 -6.27
C LYS A 298 2.48 32.45 -5.57
N ALA A 299 2.15 31.28 -5.04
CA ALA A 299 0.85 31.03 -4.41
C ALA A 299 0.70 31.66 -3.02
N PHE A 300 1.79 31.67 -2.24
CA PHE A 300 1.87 32.14 -0.85
C PHE A 300 3.06 33.09 -0.65
N PRO A 301 3.01 34.32 -1.19
CA PRO A 301 4.14 35.24 -1.18
C PRO A 301 4.56 35.70 0.23
N LYS A 302 3.65 35.62 1.22
CA LYS A 302 3.92 35.95 2.63
C LYS A 302 4.49 34.77 3.42
N ALA A 303 4.55 33.57 2.84
CA ALA A 303 5.06 32.39 3.53
C ALA A 303 6.59 32.34 3.48
N THR A 304 7.22 32.06 4.62
CA THR A 304 8.65 31.80 4.70
C THR A 304 8.94 30.34 4.31
N LEU A 305 9.78 30.15 3.30
CA LEU A 305 10.11 28.81 2.78
C LEU A 305 11.42 28.28 3.36
N LEU A 306 11.32 27.32 4.28
CA LEU A 306 12.43 26.63 4.88
C LEU A 306 12.78 25.33 4.13
N LEU A 307 14.05 24.94 4.15
CA LEU A 307 14.53 23.67 3.62
C LEU A 307 14.55 22.62 4.71
N CYS A 308 14.12 21.41 4.36
CA CYS A 308 14.27 20.22 5.18
C CYS A 308 15.75 19.95 5.47
N SER A 309 16.14 19.90 6.75
CA SER A 309 17.52 19.62 7.16
C SER A 309 18.03 18.27 6.66
N PHE A 310 17.15 17.25 6.60
CA PHE A 310 17.50 15.93 6.08
C PHE A 310 17.82 15.96 4.58
N HIS A 311 16.95 16.56 3.78
CA HIS A 311 17.16 16.65 2.32
C HIS A 311 18.36 17.52 1.97
N LEU A 312 18.62 18.58 2.74
CA LEU A 312 19.83 19.39 2.56
C LEU A 312 21.09 18.55 2.79
N LEU A 313 21.21 17.89 3.94
CA LEU A 313 22.36 17.03 4.25
C LEU A 313 22.51 15.90 3.23
N GLN A 314 21.39 15.32 2.80
CA GLN A 314 21.40 14.28 1.78
C GLN A 314 21.89 14.80 0.43
N ALA A 315 21.51 16.02 0.03
CA ALA A 315 21.99 16.65 -1.20
C ALA A 315 23.49 16.95 -1.12
N ILE A 316 23.97 17.47 0.00
CA ILE A 316 25.40 17.73 0.25
C ILE A 316 26.18 16.41 0.18
N TRP A 317 25.69 15.36 0.85
CA TRP A 317 26.31 14.03 0.81
C TRP A 317 26.39 13.49 -0.61
N ARG A 318 25.30 13.53 -1.39
CA ARG A 318 25.29 13.07 -2.78
C ARG A 318 26.27 13.87 -3.64
N TRP A 319 26.34 15.18 -3.43
CA TRP A 319 27.24 16.05 -4.17
C TRP A 319 28.70 15.72 -3.85
N LEU A 320 29.08 15.62 -2.57
CA LEU A 320 30.44 15.25 -2.14
C LEU A 320 30.89 13.87 -2.66
N TRP A 321 29.96 12.93 -2.85
CA TRP A 321 30.23 11.61 -3.42
C TRP A 321 30.07 11.55 -4.96
N SER A 322 29.71 12.66 -5.61
CA SER A 322 29.62 12.72 -7.07
C SER A 322 31.00 12.83 -7.70
N LYS A 323 31.14 12.35 -8.94
CA LYS A 323 32.37 12.52 -9.72
C LYS A 323 32.67 14.00 -10.01
N GLU A 324 31.62 14.80 -10.15
CA GLU A 324 31.71 16.22 -10.53
C GLU A 324 32.35 17.07 -9.43
N SER A 325 32.21 16.68 -8.16
CA SER A 325 32.78 17.38 -7.01
C SER A 325 34.30 17.42 -7.01
N GLY A 326 34.96 16.36 -7.49
CA GLY A 326 36.41 16.20 -7.44
C GLY A 326 36.98 15.95 -6.03
N VAL A 327 36.15 15.69 -5.03
CA VAL A 327 36.60 15.50 -3.63
C VAL A 327 37.07 14.07 -3.39
N THR A 328 38.26 13.90 -2.81
CA THR A 328 38.83 12.59 -2.46
C THR A 328 38.00 11.89 -1.39
N HIS A 329 38.04 10.56 -1.33
CA HIS A 329 37.25 9.81 -0.35
C HIS A 329 37.60 10.18 1.11
N GLY A 330 38.87 10.46 1.40
CA GLY A 330 39.34 10.79 2.76
C GLY A 330 38.82 12.12 3.28
N ASP A 331 38.63 13.10 2.40
CA ASP A 331 38.28 14.47 2.81
C ASP A 331 36.77 14.73 2.92
N ARG A 332 35.94 13.89 2.29
CA ARG A 332 34.48 14.07 2.28
C ARG A 332 33.86 14.14 3.67
N PRO A 333 34.24 13.31 4.67
CA PRO A 333 33.70 13.42 6.02
C PRO A 333 33.96 14.78 6.66
N ALA A 334 35.16 15.33 6.49
CA ALA A 334 35.52 16.66 7.02
C ALA A 334 34.69 17.76 6.36
N LEU A 335 34.58 17.76 5.03
CA LEU A 335 33.76 18.74 4.30
C LEU A 335 32.27 18.63 4.64
N PHE A 336 31.77 17.41 4.86
CA PHE A 336 30.40 17.20 5.31
C PHE A 336 30.17 17.71 6.74
N ALA A 337 31.12 17.49 7.65
CA ALA A 337 31.06 17.95 9.03
C ALA A 337 30.96 19.48 9.10
N ILE A 338 31.77 20.21 8.33
CA ILE A 338 31.72 21.67 8.21
C ILE A 338 30.29 22.16 7.94
N VAL A 339 29.67 21.65 6.87
CA VAL A 339 28.32 22.10 6.50
C VAL A 339 27.26 21.64 7.51
N LYS A 340 27.47 20.47 8.13
CA LYS A 340 26.58 19.96 9.17
C LYS A 340 26.62 20.84 10.43
N GLU A 341 27.79 21.30 10.85
CA GLU A 341 27.94 22.24 11.97
C GLU A 341 27.28 23.58 11.67
N MET A 342 27.50 24.12 10.47
CA MET A 342 26.80 25.33 10.01
C MET A 342 25.27 25.16 10.05
N LEU A 343 24.75 24.00 9.66
CA LEU A 343 23.31 23.71 9.69
C LEU A 343 22.76 23.70 11.12
N TYR A 344 23.41 23.02 12.06
CA TYR A 344 22.88 22.77 13.40
C TYR A 344 23.21 23.85 14.43
N CYS A 345 24.03 24.86 14.08
CA CYS A 345 24.29 25.99 14.98
C CYS A 345 22.96 26.67 15.41
N GLN A 346 22.85 27.01 16.70
CA GLN A 346 21.62 27.57 17.29
C GLN A 346 21.70 29.09 17.48
N GLU A 347 22.91 29.62 17.68
CA GLU A 347 23.10 31.04 17.94
C GLU A 347 23.07 31.87 16.66
N ILE A 348 22.38 33.01 16.71
CA ILE A 348 22.34 34.00 15.63
C ILE A 348 23.77 34.50 15.38
N GLY A 349 24.17 34.58 14.10
CA GLY A 349 25.53 34.97 13.70
C GLY A 349 26.57 33.84 13.74
N SER A 350 26.31 32.72 14.43
CA SER A 350 27.26 31.58 14.45
C SER A 350 27.49 30.97 13.07
N VAL A 351 26.49 30.99 12.18
CA VAL A 351 26.68 30.46 10.82
C VAL A 351 27.63 31.32 9.99
N ASP A 352 27.66 32.65 10.21
CA ASP A 352 28.53 33.57 9.48
C ASP A 352 30.00 33.39 9.90
N ARG A 353 30.22 33.15 11.20
CA ARG A 353 31.52 32.76 11.75
C ARG A 353 31.97 31.40 11.20
N LEU A 354 31.12 30.37 11.30
CA LEU A 354 31.43 29.03 10.80
C LEU A 354 31.68 29.01 9.29
N TYR A 355 30.98 29.82 8.52
CA TYR A 355 31.25 30.00 7.09
C TYR A 355 32.63 30.60 6.82
N SER A 356 33.02 31.62 7.57
CA SER A 356 34.35 32.24 7.45
C SER A 356 35.45 31.24 7.80
N GLU A 357 35.28 30.49 8.90
CA GLU A 357 36.18 29.41 9.31
C GLU A 357 36.25 28.30 8.25
N ALA A 358 35.10 27.91 7.68
CA ALA A 358 35.01 26.91 6.62
C ALA A 358 35.79 27.30 5.36
N ARG A 359 35.80 28.58 4.97
CA ARG A 359 36.60 29.06 3.83
C ARG A 359 38.10 29.02 4.10
N GLY A 360 38.52 29.24 5.35
CA GLY A 360 39.92 29.15 5.78
C GLY A 360 40.39 27.74 6.12
N HIS A 361 39.47 26.77 6.18
CA HIS A 361 39.78 25.41 6.60
C HIS A 361 40.74 24.73 5.60
N PRO A 362 41.88 24.14 6.04
CA PRO A 362 42.91 23.59 5.15
C PRO A 362 42.39 22.61 4.09
N VAL A 363 41.50 21.71 4.52
CA VAL A 363 40.87 20.74 3.61
C VAL A 363 39.92 21.43 2.62
N ALA A 364 39.10 22.39 3.06
CA ALA A 364 38.13 23.05 2.19
C ALA A 364 38.82 23.96 1.16
N ALA A 365 39.88 24.65 1.57
CA ALA A 365 40.70 25.50 0.72
C ALA A 365 41.35 24.73 -0.45
N SER A 366 41.55 23.42 -0.28
CA SER A 366 42.07 22.54 -1.32
C SER A 366 41.06 22.21 -2.43
N TYR A 367 39.77 22.55 -2.25
CA TYR A 367 38.69 22.21 -3.17
C TYR A 367 37.88 23.44 -3.63
N GLU A 368 38.32 24.09 -4.71
CA GLU A 368 37.66 25.29 -5.26
C GLU A 368 36.17 25.06 -5.62
N LYS A 369 35.82 23.87 -6.14
CA LYS A 369 34.43 23.49 -6.43
C LYS A 369 33.57 23.41 -5.17
N PHE A 370 34.15 22.95 -4.06
CA PHE A 370 33.48 22.93 -2.77
C PHE A 370 33.28 24.34 -2.24
N LEU A 371 34.28 25.22 -2.34
CA LEU A 371 34.12 26.63 -1.96
C LEU A 371 32.99 27.31 -2.75
N ARG A 372 32.92 27.10 -4.07
CA ARG A 372 31.79 27.60 -4.90
C ARG A 372 30.45 26.98 -4.53
N TYR A 373 30.43 25.74 -4.07
CA TYR A 373 29.21 25.10 -3.56
C TYR A 373 28.79 25.74 -2.23
N LEU A 374 29.75 25.92 -1.31
CA LEU A 374 29.58 26.54 0.00
C LEU A 374 29.10 27.98 -0.11
N ASP A 375 29.68 28.78 -1.00
CA ASP A 375 29.28 30.17 -1.25
C ASP A 375 27.81 30.27 -1.68
N ARG A 376 27.39 29.41 -2.62
CA ARG A 376 25.99 29.34 -3.07
C ARG A 376 25.05 28.87 -1.97
N LEU A 377 25.50 27.95 -1.12
CA LEU A 377 24.72 27.47 0.01
C LEU A 377 24.55 28.58 1.06
N TYR A 378 25.64 29.25 1.43
CA TYR A 378 25.67 30.34 2.39
C TYR A 378 24.82 31.55 1.96
N ALA A 379 24.80 31.87 0.67
CA ALA A 379 23.97 32.94 0.11
C ALA A 379 22.46 32.79 0.42
N ARG A 380 22.01 31.57 0.75
CA ARG A 380 20.62 31.27 1.15
C ARG A 380 20.49 30.72 2.57
N ARG A 381 21.45 31.02 3.47
CA ARG A 381 21.52 30.46 4.84
C ARG A 381 20.24 30.58 5.67
N GLU A 382 19.50 31.66 5.51
CA GLU A 382 18.23 31.92 6.22
C GLU A 382 17.18 30.83 5.97
N CYS A 383 17.21 30.16 4.81
CA CYS A 383 16.23 29.12 4.52
C CYS A 383 16.60 27.75 5.08
N TRP A 384 17.83 27.51 5.56
CA TRP A 384 18.24 26.18 5.99
C TRP A 384 18.88 26.11 7.38
N ALA A 385 19.69 27.09 7.78
CA ALA A 385 20.39 27.08 9.06
C ALA A 385 19.39 27.18 10.23
N LEU A 386 19.62 26.40 11.29
CA LEU A 386 18.71 26.36 12.43
C LEU A 386 18.75 27.64 13.28
N SER A 387 19.87 28.36 13.28
CA SER A 387 20.04 29.65 13.97
C SER A 387 19.07 30.73 13.47
N TYR A 388 18.57 30.64 12.24
CA TYR A 388 17.54 31.55 11.70
C TYR A 388 16.10 31.09 11.97
N ARG A 389 15.90 29.96 12.66
CA ARG A 389 14.55 29.41 12.91
C ARG A 389 13.95 29.77 14.26
N GLY A 390 14.72 30.41 15.14
CA GLY A 390 14.28 30.72 16.51
C GLY A 390 13.01 31.57 16.60
N SER A 391 12.76 32.42 15.61
CA SER A 391 11.58 33.29 15.53
C SER A 391 10.35 32.63 14.89
N PHE A 392 10.42 31.36 14.51
CA PHE A 392 9.40 30.67 13.73
C PHE A 392 8.74 29.53 14.51
N LEU A 393 7.41 29.41 14.38
CA LEU A 393 6.59 28.33 14.94
C LEU A 393 6.78 27.03 14.15
N THR A 394 7.98 26.47 14.20
CA THR A 394 8.29 25.19 13.53
C THR A 394 7.69 23.98 14.25
N ARG A 395 7.15 24.15 15.47
CA ARG A 395 6.56 23.08 16.29
C ARG A 395 7.52 21.90 16.48
N GLY A 396 8.82 22.20 16.60
CA GLY A 396 9.89 21.22 16.70
C GLY A 396 10.14 20.40 15.43
N ASN A 397 9.72 20.89 14.26
CA ASN A 397 9.95 20.23 12.98
C ASN A 397 11.00 20.97 12.17
N ASN A 398 12.13 20.30 11.93
CA ASN A 398 13.19 20.83 11.06
C ASN A 398 13.32 20.07 9.74
N THR A 399 12.57 18.99 9.60
CA THR A 399 12.60 18.08 8.47
C THR A 399 11.19 17.84 7.92
N ASN A 400 11.11 17.30 6.71
CA ASN A 400 9.85 17.00 6.01
C ASN A 400 9.36 15.56 6.31
N ASN A 401 9.62 15.03 7.51
CA ASN A 401 9.36 13.62 7.83
C ASN A 401 7.89 13.25 7.70
N PHE A 402 6.99 14.19 7.98
CA PHE A 402 5.55 13.96 7.83
C PHE A 402 5.16 13.75 6.38
N ALA A 403 5.71 14.52 5.46
CA ALA A 403 5.42 14.33 4.04
C ALA A 403 6.02 13.02 3.51
N GLU A 404 7.25 12.68 3.88
CA GLU A 404 7.83 11.37 3.55
C GLU A 404 6.99 10.19 4.10
N ALA A 405 6.52 10.31 5.34
CA ALA A 405 5.65 9.31 5.97
C ALA A 405 4.29 9.21 5.25
N ALA A 406 3.69 10.34 4.87
CA ALA A 406 2.44 10.38 4.11
C ALA A 406 2.61 9.76 2.71
N MET A 407 3.72 10.03 2.01
CA MET A 407 4.03 9.39 0.73
C MET A 407 4.16 7.87 0.87
N ARG A 408 4.71 7.40 1.98
CA ARG A 408 4.75 5.96 2.29
C ARG A 408 3.35 5.40 2.56
N VAL A 409 2.50 6.11 3.30
CA VAL A 409 1.09 5.72 3.51
C VAL A 409 0.36 5.62 2.17
N LEU A 410 0.47 6.64 1.33
CA LEU A 410 -0.13 6.69 0.01
C LEU A 410 0.29 5.47 -0.82
N LYS A 411 1.60 5.20 -0.90
CA LYS A 411 2.12 4.05 -1.67
C LYS A 411 1.74 2.71 -1.06
N ASP A 412 1.94 2.53 0.25
CA ASP A 412 1.88 1.20 0.88
C ASP A 412 0.47 0.80 1.32
N LYS A 413 -0.33 1.75 1.82
CA LYS A 413 -1.65 1.50 2.40
C LYS A 413 -2.78 1.80 1.41
N ILE A 414 -2.69 2.92 0.68
CA ILE A 414 -3.77 3.39 -0.20
C ILE A 414 -3.69 2.72 -1.57
N LEU A 415 -2.55 2.86 -2.24
CA LEU A 415 -2.28 2.28 -3.57
C LEU A 415 -1.79 0.83 -3.49
N GLN A 416 -1.42 0.36 -2.29
CA GLN A 416 -0.87 -0.99 -2.07
C GLN A 416 0.30 -1.34 -3.01
N ARG A 417 1.11 -0.34 -3.37
CA ARG A 417 2.22 -0.33 -4.35
C ARG A 417 1.83 -0.71 -5.77
N THR A 418 0.60 -0.40 -6.15
CA THR A 418 0.07 -0.63 -7.50
C THR A 418 -0.30 0.70 -8.10
N LYS A 419 0.09 0.89 -9.36
CA LYS A 419 -0.34 2.06 -10.13
C LYS A 419 -1.85 2.01 -10.31
N ALA A 420 -2.52 3.15 -10.10
CA ALA A 420 -3.90 3.31 -10.49
C ALA A 420 -4.05 3.04 -12.01
N PHE A 421 -5.21 2.52 -12.39
CA PHE A 421 -5.57 2.18 -13.76
C PHE A 421 -5.59 3.43 -14.64
N ASN A 422 -6.19 4.51 -14.15
CA ASN A 422 -6.27 5.83 -14.77
C ASN A 422 -6.48 6.91 -13.68
N LEU A 423 -6.62 8.16 -14.10
CA LEU A 423 -6.83 9.30 -13.20
C LEU A 423 -8.16 9.24 -12.41
N PRO A 424 -9.31 8.84 -12.98
CA PRO A 424 -10.54 8.57 -12.22
C PRO A 424 -10.35 7.59 -11.05
N GLN A 425 -9.68 6.45 -11.26
CA GLN A 425 -9.41 5.53 -10.16
C GLN A 425 -8.47 6.15 -9.12
N LEU A 426 -7.46 6.91 -9.54
CA LEU A 426 -6.57 7.59 -8.60
C LEU A 426 -7.34 8.60 -7.73
N PHE A 427 -8.24 9.38 -8.34
CA PHE A 427 -9.12 10.31 -7.64
C PHE A 427 -10.02 9.57 -6.64
N ASP A 428 -10.63 8.44 -7.04
CA ASP A 428 -11.45 7.62 -6.16
C ASP A 428 -10.67 7.16 -4.91
N LEU A 429 -9.48 6.58 -5.11
CA LEU A 429 -8.66 6.05 -4.03
C LEU A 429 -8.23 7.13 -3.02
N LEU A 430 -8.06 8.37 -3.48
CA LEU A 430 -7.67 9.50 -2.65
C LEU A 430 -8.86 10.13 -1.91
N THR A 431 -10.04 10.14 -2.54
CA THR A 431 -11.27 10.69 -1.94
C THR A 431 -12.04 9.68 -1.09
N SER A 432 -11.71 8.39 -1.20
CA SER A 432 -12.25 7.33 -0.34
C SER A 432 -11.20 6.88 0.69
N ARG A 433 -10.25 6.05 0.27
CA ARG A 433 -9.35 5.32 1.17
C ARG A 433 -8.38 6.21 1.94
N LEU A 434 -7.82 7.26 1.32
CA LEU A 434 -6.89 8.15 2.01
C LEU A 434 -7.59 8.96 3.11
N GLU A 435 -8.79 9.47 2.85
CA GLU A 435 -9.60 10.17 3.84
C GLU A 435 -9.96 9.25 5.02
N THR A 436 -10.50 8.06 4.74
CA THR A 436 -10.81 7.06 5.78
C THR A 436 -9.58 6.67 6.62
N TYR A 437 -8.40 6.57 5.98
CA TYR A 437 -7.16 6.28 6.69
C TYR A 437 -6.80 7.36 7.73
N TYR A 438 -6.91 8.63 7.36
CA TYR A 438 -6.59 9.73 8.27
C TYR A 438 -7.65 9.89 9.36
N GLU A 439 -8.93 9.70 9.06
CA GLU A 439 -9.97 9.64 10.10
C GLU A 439 -9.67 8.54 11.13
N ALA A 440 -9.38 7.32 10.67
CA ALA A 440 -9.03 6.21 11.55
C ALA A 440 -7.78 6.51 12.40
N SER A 441 -6.76 7.17 11.81
CA SER A 441 -5.55 7.56 12.52
C SER A 441 -5.82 8.59 13.62
N ILE A 442 -6.71 9.54 13.38
CA ILE A 442 -7.15 10.55 14.37
C ILE A 442 -7.93 9.87 15.50
N VAL A 443 -8.87 8.98 15.16
CA VAL A 443 -9.64 8.18 16.13
C VAL A 443 -8.72 7.32 17.00
N ASP A 444 -7.75 6.63 16.41
CA ASP A 444 -6.77 5.83 17.14
C ASP A 444 -6.04 6.67 18.19
N VAL A 445 -5.58 7.86 17.82
CA VAL A 445 -4.84 8.75 18.71
C VAL A 445 -5.74 9.31 19.82
N ALA A 446 -6.97 9.72 19.49
CA ALA A 446 -7.96 10.17 20.47
C ALA A 446 -8.29 9.06 21.48
N LEU A 447 -8.38 7.80 21.05
CA LEU A 447 -8.66 6.64 21.91
C LEU A 447 -7.42 6.07 22.62
N GLY A 448 -6.27 6.76 22.59
CA GLY A 448 -5.08 6.32 23.32
C GLY A 448 -4.21 5.28 22.60
N ARG A 449 -4.52 4.92 21.36
CA ARG A 449 -3.74 3.98 20.54
C ARG A 449 -2.55 4.70 19.89
N TRP A 450 -1.53 4.97 20.68
CA TRP A 450 -0.36 5.75 20.23
C TRP A 450 0.80 4.89 19.73
N GLU A 451 1.38 5.28 18.61
CA GLU A 451 2.64 4.72 18.09
C GLU A 451 3.86 5.22 18.89
N SER A 452 4.97 4.48 18.83
CA SER A 452 6.20 4.82 19.57
C SER A 452 6.73 6.21 19.24
N PHE A 453 6.63 6.65 17.98
CA PHE A 453 7.09 7.98 17.58
C PHE A 453 6.23 9.09 18.19
N GLN A 454 4.92 8.87 18.29
CA GLN A 454 3.98 9.83 18.89
C GLN A 454 4.29 9.97 20.37
N ARG A 455 4.50 8.85 21.07
CA ARG A 455 4.87 8.86 22.48
C ARG A 455 6.18 9.59 22.72
N ALA A 456 7.20 9.32 21.90
CA ALA A 456 8.50 9.94 22.05
C ALA A 456 8.47 11.47 21.87
N LYS A 457 7.61 11.98 20.98
CA LYS A 457 7.59 13.40 20.59
C LYS A 457 6.53 14.24 21.31
N PHE A 458 5.37 13.65 21.57
CA PHE A 458 4.15 14.38 21.95
C PHE A 458 3.59 13.93 23.29
N LEU A 459 4.11 12.86 23.91
CA LEU A 459 3.70 12.49 25.25
C LEU A 459 4.26 13.53 26.24
N PRO A 460 3.44 14.06 27.15
CA PRO A 460 3.91 14.99 28.16
C PRO A 460 4.91 14.29 29.10
N GLN A 461 6.20 14.54 28.91
CA GLN A 461 7.22 13.96 29.77
C GLN A 461 7.14 14.56 31.17
N ASP A 462 7.25 13.71 32.20
CA ASP A 462 7.36 14.15 33.59
C ASP A 462 8.70 14.86 33.78
N GLY A 463 8.69 16.18 33.67
CA GLY A 463 9.65 16.96 34.42
C GLY A 463 9.27 16.83 35.89
N ASN A 464 10.23 16.56 36.77
CA ASN A 464 10.08 16.65 38.23
C ASN A 464 9.80 18.10 38.68
N ILE A 465 8.80 18.76 38.10
CA ILE A 465 8.39 20.13 38.36
C ILE A 465 7.16 20.04 39.25
N ALA A 466 7.35 20.31 40.53
CA ALA A 466 6.27 20.34 41.51
C ALA A 466 5.27 21.46 41.18
N ALA A 467 4.01 21.30 41.59
CA ALA A 467 2.97 22.32 41.44
C ALA A 467 3.38 23.67 42.06
N SER A 468 4.12 23.64 43.18
CA SER A 468 4.67 24.82 43.85
C SER A 468 5.69 25.61 43.02
N HIS A 469 6.22 25.01 41.96
CA HIS A 469 7.14 25.67 41.02
C HIS A 469 6.42 26.32 39.84
N ILE A 470 5.08 26.30 39.82
CA ILE A 470 4.28 26.88 38.75
C ILE A 470 3.45 28.02 39.34
N GLN A 471 3.76 29.23 38.90
CA GLN A 471 3.00 30.41 39.26
C GLN A 471 2.14 30.85 38.07
N GLN A 472 0.83 30.89 38.25
CA GLN A 472 -0.07 31.47 37.26
C GLN A 472 -0.02 33.00 37.35
N ILE A 473 0.23 33.66 36.22
CA ILE A 473 0.26 35.13 36.11
C ILE A 473 -1.03 35.63 35.47
N GLU A 474 -1.54 34.93 34.46
CA GLU A 474 -2.82 35.17 33.79
C GLU A 474 -3.51 33.84 33.47
N VAL A 475 -4.74 33.87 32.95
CA VAL A 475 -5.57 32.68 32.67
C VAL A 475 -4.81 31.56 31.95
N LYS A 476 -3.98 31.88 30.96
CA LYS A 476 -3.17 30.91 30.19
C LYS A 476 -1.67 31.20 30.20
N LYS A 477 -1.20 32.09 31.09
CA LYS A 477 0.22 32.45 31.18
C LYS A 477 0.78 32.12 32.56
N PHE A 478 1.95 31.48 32.56
CA PHE A 478 2.55 30.90 33.74
C PHE A 478 4.05 31.18 33.76
N VAL A 479 4.61 31.26 34.96
CA VAL A 479 6.04 31.20 35.20
C VAL A 479 6.35 29.85 35.84
N VAL A 480 7.24 29.09 35.22
CA VAL A 480 7.63 27.75 35.66
C VAL A 480 9.09 27.76 36.10
N LYS A 481 9.36 27.43 37.35
CA LYS A 481 10.71 27.31 37.90
C LYS A 481 11.32 25.97 37.47
N GLY A 482 12.32 26.05 36.59
CA GLY A 482 13.16 24.91 36.23
C GLY A 482 14.31 24.70 37.22
N SER A 483 15.23 23.80 36.87
CA SER A 483 16.39 23.46 37.70
C SER A 483 17.40 24.60 37.84
N THR A 484 17.60 25.38 36.77
CA THR A 484 18.64 26.43 36.68
C THR A 484 18.07 27.83 36.48
N GLN A 485 16.88 27.95 35.91
CA GLN A 485 16.25 29.22 35.54
C GLN A 485 14.73 29.09 35.53
N THR A 486 14.05 30.23 35.55
CA THR A 486 12.60 30.34 35.37
C THR A 486 12.26 30.48 33.88
N TYR A 487 11.09 29.97 33.50
CA TYR A 487 10.61 29.99 32.13
C TYR A 487 9.19 30.52 32.07
N ASP A 488 8.95 31.44 31.14
CA ASP A 488 7.61 31.94 30.82
C ASP A 488 6.93 30.91 29.91
N VAL A 489 5.70 30.55 30.22
CA VAL A 489 4.90 29.57 29.49
C VAL A 489 3.56 30.19 29.14
N ASP A 490 3.27 30.25 27.84
CA ASP A 490 1.99 30.70 27.31
C ASP A 490 1.28 29.50 26.66
N MET A 491 0.20 29.02 27.29
CA MET A 491 -0.57 27.88 26.81
C MET A 491 -1.56 28.25 25.71
N ASP A 492 -1.84 29.54 25.48
CA ASP A 492 -2.69 29.99 24.38
C ASP A 492 -1.90 30.06 23.06
N LEU A 493 -0.68 30.59 23.14
CA LEU A 493 0.28 30.58 22.05
C LEU A 493 0.94 29.21 21.88
N GLU A 494 0.91 28.38 22.93
CA GLU A 494 1.67 27.14 23.06
C GLU A 494 3.17 27.37 22.90
N LEU A 495 3.69 28.36 23.63
CA LEU A 495 5.09 28.76 23.66
C LEU A 495 5.68 28.63 25.07
N CYS A 496 7.00 28.46 25.13
CA CYS A 496 7.74 28.53 26.38
C CYS A 496 9.11 29.15 26.12
N SER A 497 9.65 29.96 27.03
CA SER A 497 10.96 30.60 26.85
C SER A 497 12.17 29.64 26.90
N CYS A 498 11.93 28.33 26.99
CA CYS A 498 13.00 27.34 26.91
C CYS A 498 13.43 27.07 25.45
N PRO A 499 14.64 26.54 25.21
CA PRO A 499 15.17 26.34 23.85
C PRO A 499 14.27 25.49 22.93
N ALA A 500 13.51 24.54 23.48
CA ALA A 500 12.55 23.76 22.70
C ALA A 500 11.24 24.54 22.47
N GLY A 501 10.68 25.09 23.56
CA GLY A 501 9.37 25.73 23.59
C GLY A 501 9.28 27.04 22.82
N GLN A 502 10.42 27.71 22.57
CA GLN A 502 10.45 28.98 21.83
C GLN A 502 9.96 28.82 20.37
N THR A 503 10.07 27.60 19.83
CA THR A 503 9.57 27.24 18.49
C THR A 503 8.17 26.63 18.52
N GLY A 504 7.53 26.61 19.69
CA GLY A 504 6.25 25.93 19.92
C GLY A 504 6.34 24.42 20.00
N ALA A 505 7.55 23.85 20.14
CA ALA A 505 7.72 22.42 20.34
C ALA A 505 7.26 22.01 21.76
N PRO A 506 6.63 20.83 21.92
CA PRO A 506 6.26 20.31 23.24
C PRO A 506 7.47 20.25 24.18
N CYS A 507 7.38 20.88 25.35
CA CYS A 507 8.44 20.85 26.36
C CYS A 507 7.92 20.47 27.75
N LYS A 508 8.84 20.08 28.65
CA LYS A 508 8.53 19.69 30.03
C LYS A 508 7.81 20.79 30.84
N HIS A 509 8.05 22.07 30.55
CA HIS A 509 7.41 23.18 31.27
C HIS A 509 5.94 23.32 30.87
N GLN A 510 5.63 23.25 29.57
CA GLN A 510 4.25 23.21 29.07
C GLN A 510 3.51 21.96 29.57
N ALA A 511 4.19 20.80 29.58
CA ALA A 511 3.65 19.56 30.12
C ALA A 511 3.28 19.68 31.60
N ALA A 512 4.13 20.34 32.41
CA ALA A 512 3.87 20.58 33.82
C ALA A 512 2.64 21.49 34.02
N VAL A 513 2.51 22.57 33.26
CA VAL A 513 1.34 23.47 33.32
C VAL A 513 0.07 22.71 32.94
N MET A 514 0.07 22.01 31.81
CA MET A 514 -1.06 21.24 31.31
C MET A 514 -1.58 20.22 32.34
N LYS A 515 -0.67 19.52 33.04
CA LYS A 515 -1.02 18.52 34.04
C LYS A 515 -1.62 19.13 35.32
N ASN A 516 -1.08 20.26 35.78
CA ASN A 516 -1.50 20.88 37.05
C ASN A 516 -2.71 21.81 36.91
N TYR A 517 -2.94 22.38 35.72
CA TYR A 517 -4.00 23.37 35.47
C TYR A 517 -5.02 22.93 34.41
N CYS A 518 -4.96 21.68 33.96
CA CYS A 518 -5.87 21.09 32.96
C CYS A 518 -6.02 21.93 31.67
N CYS A 519 -5.00 22.68 31.28
CA CYS A 519 -5.06 23.51 30.08
C CYS A 519 -5.09 22.63 28.81
N LEU A 520 -5.93 22.98 27.84
CA LEU A 520 -5.91 22.37 26.52
C LEU A 520 -4.60 22.67 25.78
N SER A 521 -4.08 21.68 25.06
CA SER A 521 -2.99 21.86 24.11
C SER A 521 -3.08 20.89 22.93
N HIS A 522 -2.89 21.41 21.72
CA HIS A 522 -2.91 20.67 20.46
C HIS A 522 -1.54 20.08 20.11
N SER A 523 -0.48 20.54 20.78
CA SER A 523 0.88 20.07 20.59
C SER A 523 1.17 18.75 21.33
N PHE A 524 0.32 18.34 22.28
CA PHE A 524 0.50 17.10 23.05
C PHE A 524 -0.51 16.01 22.68
N LEU A 525 -0.20 14.77 23.03
CA LEU A 525 -1.15 13.66 22.94
C LEU A 525 -2.32 13.88 23.91
N PRO A 526 -3.55 13.47 23.52
CA PRO A 526 -4.74 13.71 24.32
C PRO A 526 -4.76 12.80 25.55
N ILE A 527 -4.40 13.37 26.71
CA ILE A 527 -4.36 12.64 27.99
C ILE A 527 -5.67 12.75 28.78
N ASN A 528 -6.46 13.79 28.53
CA ASN A 528 -7.74 14.04 29.19
C ASN A 528 -8.93 13.98 28.20
N PRO A 529 -10.18 13.82 28.69
CA PRO A 529 -11.36 13.72 27.82
C PRO A 529 -11.58 14.93 26.91
N GLU A 530 -11.25 16.15 27.35
CA GLU A 530 -11.45 17.37 26.58
C GLU A 530 -10.54 17.42 25.34
N MET A 531 -9.25 17.08 25.50
CA MET A 531 -8.32 16.96 24.37
C MET A 531 -8.75 15.86 23.39
N ARG A 532 -9.32 14.75 23.90
CA ARG A 532 -9.87 13.70 23.05
C ARG A 532 -11.06 14.22 22.24
N ALA A 533 -11.96 14.96 22.89
CA ALA A 533 -13.12 15.55 22.24
C ALA A 533 -12.70 16.54 21.15
N GLU A 534 -11.73 17.43 21.42
CA GLU A 534 -11.20 18.36 20.41
C GLU A 534 -10.64 17.63 19.18
N LEU A 535 -9.88 16.56 19.39
CA LEU A 535 -9.33 15.78 18.28
C LEU A 535 -10.43 15.05 17.50
N MET A 536 -11.45 14.54 18.18
CA MET A 536 -12.60 13.86 17.56
C MET A 536 -13.47 14.79 16.71
N LYS A 537 -13.50 16.11 16.97
CA LYS A 537 -14.22 17.09 16.12
C LYS A 537 -13.74 17.09 14.67
N LEU A 538 -12.49 16.69 14.42
CA LEU A 538 -11.94 16.57 13.07
C LEU A 538 -12.56 15.41 12.28
N THR A 539 -13.13 14.42 12.96
CA THR A 539 -13.67 13.21 12.32
C THR A 539 -15.16 13.37 11.97
N SER A 540 -15.68 12.50 11.12
CA SER A 540 -17.12 12.34 10.89
C SER A 540 -17.92 11.96 12.15
N ALA A 541 -17.30 11.32 13.15
CA ALA A 541 -17.97 11.00 14.41
C ALA A 541 -18.25 12.26 15.26
N GLY A 542 -17.40 13.29 15.17
CA GLY A 542 -17.55 14.55 15.91
C GLY A 542 -18.67 15.45 15.41
N THR A 543 -19.31 15.14 14.27
CA THR A 543 -20.48 15.87 13.75
C THR A 543 -21.81 15.33 14.25
N HIS A 544 -21.81 14.18 14.92
CA HIS A 544 -22.96 13.70 15.70
C HIS A 544 -22.73 14.12 17.14
N GLU A 545 -23.54 15.05 17.66
CA GLU A 545 -23.59 15.28 19.11
C GLU A 545 -23.85 13.93 19.78
N PRO A 546 -23.02 13.51 20.76
CA PRO A 546 -23.35 12.33 21.52
C PRO A 546 -24.63 12.65 22.29
N SER A 547 -25.74 12.06 21.86
CA SER A 547 -26.92 11.93 22.70
C SER A 547 -26.46 11.31 24.02
N THR A 548 -26.55 12.09 25.08
CA THR A 548 -26.20 11.72 26.45
C THR A 548 -26.92 10.44 26.86
N THR A 549 -26.28 9.27 26.70
CA THR A 549 -26.60 8.01 27.39
C THR A 549 -25.61 6.93 26.97
N HIS A 550 -24.39 6.96 27.51
CA HIS A 550 -23.68 5.72 27.84
C HIS A 550 -22.89 6.01 29.12
N GLN A 551 -23.53 5.65 30.24
CA GLN A 551 -22.87 5.60 31.55
C GLN A 551 -21.67 4.65 31.45
N GLU A 552 -20.51 5.13 31.88
CA GLU A 552 -19.36 4.29 32.21
C GLU A 552 -19.80 3.34 33.32
N GLN A 553 -19.87 2.03 33.02
CA GLN A 553 -19.92 1.01 34.05
C GLN A 553 -18.53 0.88 34.66
N GLN A 554 -18.36 1.47 35.84
CA GLN A 554 -17.26 1.17 36.75
C GLN A 554 -17.61 -0.14 37.46
N ASP A 555 -16.90 -1.23 37.13
CA ASP A 555 -16.88 -2.43 37.97
C ASP A 555 -15.87 -2.19 39.10
N GLU A 556 -16.37 -1.83 40.29
CA GLU A 556 -15.63 -1.90 41.53
C GLU A 556 -15.61 -3.35 42.04
N GLY A 557 -14.47 -4.02 41.86
CA GLY A 557 -14.16 -5.31 42.49
C GLY A 557 -13.07 -5.14 43.55
N VAL A 558 -13.48 -5.01 44.81
CA VAL A 558 -12.62 -4.94 46.01
C VAL A 558 -11.83 -6.25 46.17
N LEU A 559 -10.50 -6.19 46.17
CA LEU A 559 -9.66 -7.19 46.83
C LEU A 559 -8.50 -6.50 47.56
N THR A 560 -8.54 -6.61 48.88
CA THR A 560 -7.57 -6.15 49.87
C THR A 560 -6.28 -6.98 49.82
N GLU A 561 -5.12 -6.34 49.66
CA GLU A 561 -3.81 -6.95 49.95
C GLU A 561 -3.27 -6.42 51.29
N GLN A 562 -3.14 -7.33 52.26
CA GLN A 562 -2.33 -7.13 53.47
C GLN A 562 -0.88 -7.53 53.20
N ALA A 563 0.03 -6.80 53.82
CA ALA A 563 1.48 -6.84 53.58
C ALA A 563 2.24 -7.85 54.48
N GLN A 564 3.46 -8.16 54.00
CA GLN A 564 4.71 -8.60 54.69
C GLN A 564 4.97 -10.12 54.91
N PRO A 565 6.24 -10.58 55.09
CA PRO A 565 7.55 -10.07 54.60
C PRO A 565 8.59 -11.14 54.12
N SER A 566 9.58 -10.66 53.34
CA SER A 566 10.99 -11.06 53.07
C SER A 566 11.63 -12.40 53.50
N ARG A 567 12.49 -12.96 52.62
CA ARG A 567 13.87 -13.51 52.86
C ARG A 567 14.52 -13.88 51.51
N SER A 568 15.44 -13.09 50.94
CA SER A 568 16.92 -13.07 51.08
C SER A 568 17.65 -14.39 50.70
N VAL A 569 18.56 -14.33 49.72
CA VAL A 569 20.02 -14.60 49.83
C VAL A 569 20.64 -15.02 48.46
N THR A 570 21.48 -14.12 47.95
CA THR A 570 22.80 -14.25 47.27
C THR A 570 23.08 -15.28 46.16
N GLY A 571 23.87 -14.85 45.18
CA GLY A 571 24.83 -15.74 44.51
C GLY A 571 25.31 -15.24 43.14
N ASP A 572 26.60 -14.92 43.05
CA ASP A 572 27.33 -14.31 41.94
C ASP A 572 27.32 -15.04 40.57
N THR A 573 27.55 -14.25 39.52
CA THR A 573 27.92 -14.63 38.14
C THR A 573 29.23 -15.44 38.06
N PRO A 574 29.38 -16.30 37.03
CA PRO A 574 30.40 -16.01 36.02
C PRO A 574 30.02 -16.31 34.54
N GLN A 575 30.89 -15.78 33.68
CA GLN A 575 30.91 -15.67 32.21
C GLN A 575 31.00 -16.98 31.38
N GLU A 576 30.62 -16.83 30.10
CA GLU A 576 31.16 -17.44 28.85
C GLU A 576 30.52 -18.69 28.18
N ASP A 577 30.01 -18.41 26.97
CA ASP A 577 30.18 -19.07 25.66
C ASP A 577 29.58 -20.45 25.25
N ILE A 578 28.70 -20.34 24.22
CA ILE A 578 28.57 -21.12 22.97
C ILE A 578 28.27 -22.64 23.04
N ALA A 579 27.01 -23.03 22.72
CA ALA A 579 26.60 -23.88 21.58
C ALA A 579 25.30 -24.70 21.82
N SER A 580 24.48 -24.78 20.76
CA SER A 580 23.48 -25.79 20.37
C SER A 580 22.61 -26.47 21.45
N ASP A 581 21.29 -26.23 21.40
CA ASP A 581 20.27 -27.27 21.11
C ASP A 581 18.85 -26.72 21.28
N ASP A 582 18.23 -26.30 20.17
CA ASP A 582 16.93 -25.61 20.13
C ASP A 582 15.95 -26.35 19.19
N VAL A 583 15.77 -27.66 19.43
CA VAL A 583 14.84 -28.51 18.64
C VAL A 583 13.85 -29.30 19.52
N CYS A 584 13.96 -29.30 20.86
CA CYS A 584 13.13 -30.17 21.70
C CYS A 584 11.93 -29.47 22.40
N LEU A 585 11.80 -28.14 22.37
CA LEU A 585 10.76 -27.44 23.15
C LEU A 585 9.39 -27.31 22.44
N VAL A 586 9.37 -27.32 21.10
CA VAL A 586 8.16 -27.03 20.32
C VAL A 586 7.25 -28.26 20.20
N ASP A 587 7.83 -29.46 20.15
CA ASP A 587 7.07 -30.70 20.00
C ASP A 587 6.32 -31.07 21.30
N ASN A 588 6.95 -30.83 22.46
CA ASN A 588 6.32 -31.04 23.77
C ASN A 588 5.14 -30.09 24.02
N MET A 589 5.22 -28.85 23.51
CA MET A 589 4.13 -27.87 23.65
C MET A 589 2.93 -28.20 22.75
N MET A 590 3.16 -28.83 21.58
CA MET A 590 2.08 -29.25 20.68
C MET A 590 1.34 -30.51 21.16
N GLU A 591 2.03 -31.44 21.82
CA GLU A 591 1.41 -32.61 22.47
C GLU A 591 0.49 -32.19 23.62
N GLU A 592 0.94 -31.26 24.47
CA GLU A 592 0.15 -30.76 25.61
C GLU A 592 -1.10 -29.97 25.13
N MET A 593 -0.99 -29.20 24.04
CA MET A 593 -2.11 -28.48 23.42
C MET A 593 -3.16 -29.39 22.76
N LYS A 594 -2.78 -30.58 22.26
CA LYS A 594 -3.73 -31.54 21.69
C LYS A 594 -4.64 -32.16 22.76
N SER A 595 -4.14 -32.32 23.98
CA SER A 595 -4.88 -32.94 25.09
C SER A 595 -6.05 -32.11 25.64
N ARG A 596 -6.12 -30.80 25.33
CA ARG A 596 -7.13 -29.87 25.88
C ARG A 596 -8.24 -29.48 24.89
N CYS A 597 -8.29 -30.11 23.72
CA CYS A 597 -9.17 -29.73 22.60
C CYS A 597 -10.60 -30.35 22.64
N GLN A 598 -11.17 -30.57 23.83
CA GLN A 598 -12.54 -31.11 23.96
C GLN A 598 -13.54 -30.17 24.67
N ASP A 599 -13.21 -28.89 24.86
CA ASP A 599 -14.15 -27.90 25.43
C ASP A 599 -14.74 -26.97 24.35
N PRO A 600 -16.06 -27.02 24.08
CA PRO A 600 -16.74 -26.18 23.09
C PRO A 600 -16.66 -24.66 23.36
N HIS A 601 -16.31 -24.21 24.57
CA HIS A 601 -16.20 -22.78 24.89
C HIS A 601 -14.81 -22.19 24.57
N PHE A 602 -13.80 -23.02 24.28
CA PHE A 602 -12.46 -22.55 23.92
C PHE A 602 -12.37 -22.05 22.46
N THR A 603 -13.26 -22.53 21.59
CA THR A 603 -13.23 -22.27 20.14
C THR A 603 -13.73 -20.88 19.76
N ALA A 604 -14.61 -20.26 20.56
CA ALA A 604 -15.11 -18.90 20.31
C ALA A 604 -14.07 -17.82 20.68
N GLY A 605 -13.31 -18.03 21.77
CA GLY A 605 -12.25 -17.12 22.20
C GLY A 605 -11.02 -17.11 21.28
N LEU A 606 -10.66 -18.26 20.71
CA LEU A 606 -9.52 -18.35 19.78
C LEU A 606 -9.78 -17.67 18.43
N LEU A 607 -11.04 -17.68 17.95
CA LEU A 607 -11.40 -17.00 16.69
C LEU A 607 -11.34 -15.47 16.82
N ALA A 608 -11.59 -14.93 18.03
CA ALA A 608 -11.41 -13.52 18.36
C ALA A 608 -9.92 -13.14 18.51
N MET A 609 -9.10 -13.99 19.15
CA MET A 609 -7.65 -13.76 19.26
C MET A 609 -6.88 -13.93 17.94
N ALA A 610 -7.30 -14.85 17.07
CA ALA A 610 -6.66 -15.06 15.75
C ALA A 610 -6.82 -13.85 14.81
N LYS A 611 -7.85 -13.01 15.00
CA LYS A 611 -8.01 -11.74 14.29
C LYS A 611 -7.04 -10.65 14.77
N HIS A 612 -6.50 -10.74 15.99
CA HIS A 612 -5.62 -9.72 16.58
C HIS A 612 -4.12 -10.06 16.66
N LEU A 613 -3.69 -11.30 16.39
CA LEU A 613 -2.28 -11.70 16.47
C LEU A 613 -1.54 -11.83 15.11
N THR A 614 -2.06 -11.24 14.03
CA THR A 614 -1.46 -11.37 12.67
C THR A 614 -0.30 -10.40 12.36
N SER A 615 0.22 -9.64 13.32
CA SER A 615 1.09 -8.49 12.99
C SER A 615 2.53 -8.84 12.53
N LYS A 616 3.11 -9.98 12.93
CA LYS A 616 4.50 -10.33 12.55
C LYS A 616 4.60 -11.33 11.39
N ARG A 617 3.74 -12.35 11.32
CA ARG A 617 3.79 -13.39 10.27
C ARG A 617 3.24 -12.88 8.92
N ALA A 618 2.20 -12.02 8.95
CA ALA A 618 1.69 -11.37 7.75
C ALA A 618 2.70 -10.36 7.15
N ALA A 619 3.52 -9.71 7.98
CA ALA A 619 4.58 -8.81 7.52
C ALA A 619 5.70 -9.56 6.78
N ILE A 620 6.06 -10.77 7.24
CA ILE A 620 7.06 -11.63 6.61
C ILE A 620 6.53 -12.22 5.29
N LEU A 621 5.27 -12.67 5.24
CA LEU A 621 4.63 -13.19 4.02
C LEU A 621 4.43 -12.10 2.94
N ARG A 622 4.09 -10.85 3.32
CA ARG A 622 4.04 -9.71 2.37
C ARG A 622 5.41 -9.38 1.78
N ARG A 623 6.50 -9.69 2.49
CA ARG A 623 7.89 -9.45 2.04
C ARG A 623 8.42 -10.56 1.14
N ALA A 624 7.95 -11.81 1.35
CA ALA A 624 8.28 -12.98 0.53
C ALA A 624 7.53 -13.01 -0.82
N ALA A 625 6.32 -12.45 -0.88
CA ALA A 625 5.52 -12.35 -2.11
C ALA A 625 5.96 -11.20 -3.06
N ARG A 626 7.26 -11.05 -3.32
CA ARG A 626 7.83 -10.04 -4.25
C ARG A 626 7.48 -10.33 -5.72
N ARG A 627 6.27 -9.88 -6.05
CA ARG A 627 5.68 -9.26 -7.26
C ARG A 627 6.52 -9.17 -8.55
N GLN A 628 5.92 -9.66 -9.63
CA GLN A 628 6.18 -9.21 -11.01
C GLN A 628 4.94 -8.46 -11.54
N GLY A 629 4.97 -7.12 -11.47
CA GLY A 629 4.01 -6.18 -12.04
C GLY A 629 4.66 -4.78 -12.08
N PRO A 630 4.11 -3.79 -12.82
CA PRO A 630 4.66 -2.44 -12.86
C PRO A 630 4.49 -1.76 -11.48
N MET A 631 5.54 -1.82 -10.68
CA MET A 631 5.56 -1.32 -9.30
C MET A 631 5.87 0.17 -9.24
N ILE A 632 5.29 0.86 -8.25
CA ILE A 632 5.73 2.21 -7.87
C ILE A 632 7.08 2.07 -7.14
N GLY A 633 8.13 2.68 -7.70
CA GLY A 633 9.46 2.68 -7.09
C GLY A 633 9.52 3.52 -5.82
N CYS A 634 10.33 3.08 -4.85
CA CYS A 634 10.88 3.96 -3.81
C CYS A 634 12.39 4.11 -4.03
N GLN A 635 12.94 5.27 -3.72
CA GLN A 635 14.38 5.45 -3.61
C GLN A 635 14.95 4.41 -2.64
N PRO A 636 15.95 3.60 -3.04
CA PRO A 636 16.57 2.63 -2.14
C PRO A 636 17.36 3.36 -1.05
N THR A 637 17.09 3.10 0.22
CA THR A 637 18.05 3.36 1.29
C THR A 637 19.18 2.32 1.26
N ALA A 638 20.33 2.69 1.83
CA ALA A 638 21.65 2.09 1.63
C ALA A 638 21.80 0.57 1.89
N VAL A 639 20.80 -0.11 2.45
CA VAL A 639 20.89 -1.53 2.85
C VAL A 639 20.49 -2.50 1.71
N ALA A 640 19.93 -2.03 0.59
CA ALA A 640 19.46 -2.90 -0.51
C ALA A 640 20.52 -3.25 -1.58
N ARG A 641 21.79 -2.81 -1.42
CA ARG A 641 22.86 -3.08 -2.39
C ARG A 641 23.63 -4.36 -2.06
N ARG A 642 23.00 -5.53 -2.21
CA ARG A 642 23.73 -6.78 -2.50
C ARG A 642 23.00 -7.52 -3.61
N LYS A 643 23.53 -7.43 -4.84
CA LYS A 643 23.14 -8.28 -5.96
C LYS A 643 23.76 -9.66 -5.75
N SER A 644 22.95 -10.70 -5.57
CA SER A 644 23.35 -12.08 -5.87
C SER A 644 22.96 -12.37 -7.33
N GLY A 645 23.91 -12.84 -8.12
CA GLY A 645 23.74 -13.10 -9.55
C GLY A 645 22.74 -14.24 -9.79
N ALA A 646 21.68 -13.94 -10.54
CA ALA A 646 20.75 -14.96 -11.02
C ALA A 646 21.27 -15.52 -12.35
N GLY A 647 21.69 -16.79 -12.32
CA GLY A 647 22.08 -17.56 -13.49
C GLY A 647 20.94 -17.73 -14.49
N SER A 648 21.32 -17.80 -15.76
CA SER A 648 20.47 -18.06 -16.92
C SER A 648 19.83 -19.45 -16.84
N ARG A 649 18.49 -19.51 -16.80
CA ARG A 649 17.76 -20.78 -17.05
C ARG A 649 17.47 -20.91 -18.54
N GLN A 650 18.27 -21.74 -19.22
CA GLN A 650 17.95 -22.27 -20.53
C GLN A 650 16.63 -23.07 -20.47
N ARG A 651 15.69 -22.82 -21.39
CA ARG A 651 14.52 -23.65 -21.62
C ARG A 651 14.94 -24.88 -22.43
N LEU A 652 14.79 -26.07 -21.85
CA LEU A 652 14.85 -27.34 -22.59
C LEU A 652 13.53 -27.51 -23.35
N PHE A 653 13.61 -27.61 -24.68
CA PHE A 653 12.50 -28.08 -25.51
C PHE A 653 12.53 -29.60 -25.53
N SER A 654 11.49 -30.25 -24.98
CA SER A 654 11.24 -31.66 -25.26
C SER A 654 10.79 -31.80 -26.72
N GLY A 655 11.52 -32.60 -27.50
CA GLY A 655 11.24 -32.86 -28.91
C GLY A 655 9.84 -33.44 -29.18
N ARG A 656 9.49 -33.49 -30.46
CA ARG A 656 8.19 -33.95 -30.98
C ARG A 656 7.92 -35.42 -30.57
N PRO A 657 6.79 -35.74 -29.92
CA PRO A 657 6.44 -37.13 -29.62
C PRO A 657 6.13 -37.96 -30.88
N VAL A 658 6.43 -39.25 -30.80
CA VAL A 658 6.22 -40.26 -31.84
C VAL A 658 4.71 -40.51 -32.05
N LYS A 659 4.28 -40.64 -33.32
CA LYS A 659 2.89 -40.95 -33.68
C LYS A 659 2.52 -42.36 -33.23
N GLN A 660 1.44 -42.53 -32.49
CA GLN A 660 0.95 -43.84 -32.08
C GLN A 660 -0.58 -44.01 -32.21
N HIS A 661 -0.93 -45.16 -32.80
CA HIS A 661 -2.18 -45.93 -32.89
C HIS A 661 -3.47 -45.33 -33.50
N SER A 662 -4.21 -46.18 -34.23
CA SER A 662 -5.42 -45.89 -35.02
C SER A 662 -6.49 -46.95 -34.75
N LEU A 663 -7.74 -46.55 -34.55
CA LEU A 663 -8.90 -47.44 -34.43
C LEU A 663 -9.67 -47.52 -35.75
N SER A 664 -10.07 -48.72 -36.19
CA SER A 664 -10.87 -48.88 -37.42
C SER A 664 -12.19 -49.63 -37.15
N LEU A 665 -13.32 -49.08 -37.62
CA LEU A 665 -14.65 -49.69 -37.53
C LEU A 665 -15.25 -49.82 -38.94
N ALA A 666 -15.73 -51.00 -39.31
CA ALA A 666 -16.35 -51.27 -40.62
C ALA A 666 -17.81 -51.69 -40.45
N VAL A 667 -18.74 -51.01 -41.14
CA VAL A 667 -20.17 -51.36 -41.18
C VAL A 667 -20.48 -52.07 -42.49
N VAL A 668 -20.90 -53.34 -42.42
CA VAL A 668 -21.28 -54.16 -43.58
C VAL A 668 -22.79 -54.36 -43.58
N LEU A 669 -23.46 -53.98 -44.67
CA LEU A 669 -24.88 -54.25 -44.89
C LEU A 669 -25.03 -55.53 -45.73
N ASN A 670 -25.80 -56.50 -45.23
CA ASN A 670 -26.14 -57.71 -45.97
C ASN A 670 -27.34 -57.42 -46.87
N THR A 671 -27.15 -57.48 -48.19
CA THR A 671 -28.25 -57.56 -49.15
C THR A 671 -28.53 -59.03 -49.46
N SER A 672 -29.72 -59.51 -49.11
CA SER A 672 -30.20 -60.84 -49.50
C SER A 672 -30.42 -60.88 -51.02
N HIS A 673 -29.52 -61.52 -51.76
CA HIS A 673 -29.82 -61.98 -53.12
C HIS A 673 -30.30 -63.43 -53.06
N SER A 674 -31.62 -63.61 -53.21
CA SER A 674 -32.17 -64.88 -53.69
C SER A 674 -31.69 -65.10 -55.13
N LYS A 675 -31.04 -66.24 -55.39
CA LYS A 675 -30.65 -66.68 -56.73
C LYS A 675 -31.88 -66.81 -57.64
N LYS A 676 -31.79 -66.31 -58.87
CA LYS A 676 -32.48 -66.89 -60.03
C LYS A 676 -31.43 -67.17 -61.10
N HIS A 677 -31.26 -68.47 -61.33
CA HIS A 677 -30.43 -69.23 -62.28
C HIS A 677 -28.93 -68.95 -62.31
#